data_AF-A0A814QDM4-F1
#
_entry.id   AF-A0A814QDM4-F1
#
_cell.length_a   1.000
_cell.length_b   1.000
_cell.length_c   1.000
_cell.angle_alpha   90.00
_cell.angle_beta   90.00
_cell.angle_gamma   90.00
#
_symmetry.space_group_name_H-M   'P 1'
#
loop_
_entity.id
_entity.type
_entity.pdbx_description
1 polymer ?
#
loop_
_entity_poly.entity_id
_entity_poly.type
_entity_poly.pdbx_seq_one_letter_code
_entity_poly.pdbx_strand_id
1 'polypeptide(L)'
;CKIVIVEEAAEIFEAHVISSLTEKCEHLILIGDHQQLRPNPTVYRLAKTYNIDVSLFERLVRNDFPSVRLNVQHRMRLEICALMKHFYNDLQNHDSVKSNRPSILGIRENVFFITHSHKEEVTDNSSKQNYYEAQYIIELAHFLTKQGYSTSQITVLVMYIGQKHLLTVLKQRKFSKVLEGLQITTVDNYQGEENDIIILSLVRNNVLNDVGFLKIQNRICVALSRARCGLYILGNLEMMQKTSEMWKNLAKTFHEMKAVGKGLNLCCTNHPKAPFVAVNPQSFARRPDDPQEHGRCKAVVDKKIVECQHPIKFECSKIPTIQDCKQTFLIKLPCDHLVQVPCQINQLKVYDSVDCPTPCNQQLLCGHKCRGTCGSCQHGQLHKQCREKCDKELICGHLSNCGHAIERTELDQYMNNFMAQQDEHRFIRLPKCPRCAAKIYQCKRYQHILNHLHSWIEKVKSNQQDSKASYQKQQKLIIRRNFYVSSSESVRTIIKSLNIMEEKSMNEDELNYVENTLVLLRELDPLLLFAKNAFMHKDQEVNQKVNYWIGLVVSFMGAYKYRYTPQQLNDIKQELDRIKGFMYLHLLMKEMQLKSIEPDIDCQKMLNELKTLTTKYSSFTTNDCEIFYKIFNHLVEKLNIPVLGVRRSIQMSRSTTTIDSRQENWFYCVNGHTYVGKDQKPISCPQCQHNE
;
A
#
# COMPACT_ATOMS: atom_id res chain seq x y z
N CYS A 1 -11.94 11.83 58.42
CA CYS A 1 -12.98 12.60 57.69
C CYS A 1 -14.33 12.26 58.30
N LYS A 2 -15.26 13.21 58.48
CA LYS A 2 -16.60 12.89 59.03
C LYS A 2 -17.49 12.13 58.04
N ILE A 3 -17.35 12.41 56.75
CA ILE A 3 -18.11 11.79 55.67
C ILE A 3 -17.13 11.15 54.70
N VAL A 4 -17.32 9.88 54.38
CA VAL A 4 -16.53 9.15 53.39
C VAL A 4 -17.46 8.67 52.29
N ILE A 5 -17.15 9.02 51.05
CA ILE A 5 -17.86 8.56 49.85
C ILE A 5 -16.92 7.68 49.07
N VAL A 6 -17.40 6.49 48.72
CA VAL A 6 -16.66 5.50 47.94
C VAL A 6 -17.44 5.21 46.67
N GLU A 7 -16.93 5.69 45.55
CA GLU A 7 -17.44 5.34 44.21
C GLU A 7 -16.84 4.03 43.72
N GLU A 8 -17.57 3.32 42.86
CA GLU A 8 -17.23 1.97 42.39
C GLU A 8 -16.91 0.99 43.53
N ALA A 9 -17.63 1.14 44.67
CA ALA A 9 -17.39 0.38 45.90
C ALA A 9 -17.52 -1.15 45.71
N ALA A 10 -18.21 -1.58 44.65
CA ALA A 10 -18.33 -2.98 44.28
C ALA A 10 -17.01 -3.60 43.76
N GLU A 11 -16.08 -2.78 43.24
CA GLU A 11 -14.78 -3.18 42.68
C GLU A 11 -13.64 -3.12 43.72
N ILE A 12 -13.88 -2.50 44.88
CA ILE A 12 -12.85 -2.25 45.91
C ILE A 12 -12.84 -3.36 46.95
N PHE A 13 -11.64 -3.86 47.28
CA PHE A 13 -11.48 -4.83 48.36
C PHE A 13 -12.03 -4.28 49.67
N GLU A 14 -12.78 -5.13 50.38
CA GLU A 14 -13.33 -4.79 51.69
C GLU A 14 -12.27 -4.23 52.65
N ALA A 15 -11.11 -4.88 52.72
CA ALA A 15 -10.01 -4.45 53.58
C ALA A 15 -9.55 -3.02 53.27
N HIS A 16 -9.54 -2.62 51.99
CA HIS A 16 -9.17 -1.26 51.60
C HIS A 16 -10.21 -0.24 52.08
N VAL A 17 -11.51 -0.55 51.93
CA VAL A 17 -12.57 0.31 52.45
C VAL A 17 -12.44 0.48 53.96
N ILE A 18 -12.30 -0.60 54.71
CA ILE A 18 -12.17 -0.55 56.18
C ILE A 18 -10.94 0.26 56.60
N SER A 19 -9.80 0.05 55.95
CA SER A 19 -8.56 0.76 56.26
C SER A 19 -8.62 2.27 56.01
N SER A 20 -9.53 2.71 55.13
CA SER A 20 -9.75 4.13 54.84
C SER A 20 -10.63 4.85 55.87
N LEU A 21 -11.32 4.11 56.75
CA LEU A 21 -12.22 4.68 57.76
C LEU A 21 -11.42 5.12 58.98
N THR A 22 -11.50 6.42 59.29
CA THR A 22 -10.91 6.98 60.53
C THR A 22 -11.90 6.87 61.68
N GLU A 23 -11.43 6.90 62.94
CA GLU A 23 -12.28 6.97 64.14
C GLU A 23 -13.28 8.15 64.13
N LYS A 24 -12.98 9.20 63.34
CA LYS A 24 -13.85 10.38 63.16
C LYS A 24 -14.93 10.20 62.08
N CYS A 25 -15.03 9.04 61.44
CA CYS A 25 -16.02 8.79 60.38
C CYS A 25 -17.41 8.60 60.99
N GLU A 26 -18.34 9.47 60.62
CA GLU A 26 -19.73 9.44 61.08
C GLU A 26 -20.64 8.86 59.98
N HIS A 27 -20.42 9.20 58.70
CA HIS A 27 -21.20 8.70 57.57
C HIS A 27 -20.31 8.04 56.50
N LEU A 28 -20.68 6.82 56.09
CA LEU A 28 -20.08 6.10 54.97
C LEU A 28 -21.12 5.90 53.86
N ILE A 29 -20.81 6.40 52.66
CA ILE A 29 -21.66 6.27 51.47
C ILE A 29 -20.92 5.40 50.47
N LEU A 30 -21.50 4.22 50.15
CA LEU A 30 -20.94 3.28 49.19
C LEU A 30 -21.82 3.29 47.92
N ILE A 31 -21.23 3.65 46.79
CA ILE A 31 -21.89 3.69 45.49
C ILE A 31 -21.21 2.63 44.61
N GLY A 32 -21.97 1.70 44.07
CA GLY A 32 -21.42 0.66 43.21
C GLY A 32 -22.47 -0.30 42.66
N ASP A 33 -22.01 -1.24 41.86
CA ASP A 33 -22.85 -2.25 41.23
C ASP A 33 -22.24 -3.65 41.37
N HIS A 34 -22.81 -4.46 42.25
CA HIS A 34 -22.34 -5.82 42.55
C HIS A 34 -22.56 -6.82 41.40
N GLN A 35 -23.29 -6.45 40.34
CA GLN A 35 -23.44 -7.24 39.13
C GLN A 35 -22.35 -6.93 38.09
N GLN A 36 -21.54 -5.87 38.29
CA GLN A 36 -20.38 -5.51 37.46
C GLN A 36 -19.08 -6.07 38.08
N LEU A 37 -17.89 -5.55 37.75
CA LEU A 37 -16.63 -6.18 38.17
C LEU A 37 -16.48 -6.21 39.70
N ARG A 38 -15.79 -7.26 40.13
CA ARG A 38 -15.38 -7.49 41.52
C ARG A 38 -13.90 -7.17 41.67
N PRO A 39 -13.44 -6.92 42.92
CA PRO A 39 -12.03 -6.87 43.26
C PRO A 39 -11.29 -8.09 42.70
N ASN A 40 -10.16 -7.86 42.03
CA ASN A 40 -9.39 -8.92 41.40
C ASN A 40 -8.11 -9.22 42.19
N PRO A 41 -8.09 -10.25 43.06
CA PRO A 41 -6.88 -10.58 43.82
C PRO A 41 -5.82 -11.22 42.93
N THR A 42 -4.57 -10.80 43.09
CA THR A 42 -3.42 -11.35 42.37
C THR A 42 -3.31 -12.87 42.52
N VAL A 43 -3.70 -13.39 43.69
CA VAL A 43 -3.70 -14.83 44.00
C VAL A 43 -5.10 -15.41 43.83
N TYR A 44 -5.32 -16.08 42.70
CA TYR A 44 -6.61 -16.70 42.34
C TYR A 44 -7.18 -17.63 43.43
N ARG A 45 -6.33 -18.39 44.15
CA ARG A 45 -6.78 -19.29 45.23
C ARG A 45 -7.45 -18.52 46.36
N LEU A 46 -7.06 -17.28 46.64
CA LEU A 46 -7.67 -16.48 47.69
C LEU A 46 -9.11 -16.08 47.34
N ALA A 47 -9.37 -15.72 46.08
CA ALA A 47 -10.75 -15.51 45.61
C ALA A 47 -11.59 -16.78 45.75
N LYS A 48 -11.06 -17.93 45.33
CA LYS A 48 -11.87 -19.16 45.27
C LYS A 48 -12.08 -19.86 46.60
N THR A 49 -11.11 -19.79 47.51
CA THR A 49 -11.18 -20.49 48.80
C THR A 49 -11.71 -19.59 49.92
N TYR A 50 -11.39 -18.30 49.89
CA TYR A 50 -11.70 -17.36 50.97
C TYR A 50 -12.63 -16.21 50.56
N ASN A 51 -13.08 -16.18 49.30
CA ASN A 51 -14.02 -15.17 48.77
C ASN A 51 -13.54 -13.72 48.98
N ILE A 52 -12.22 -13.48 48.94
CA ILE A 52 -11.63 -12.15 49.14
C ILE A 52 -11.98 -11.18 47.99
N ASP A 53 -12.50 -11.71 46.87
CA ASP A 53 -13.04 -10.95 45.75
C ASP A 53 -14.45 -10.41 46.01
N VAL A 54 -15.07 -10.68 47.16
CA VAL A 54 -16.35 -10.06 47.56
C VAL A 54 -16.06 -8.72 48.22
N SER A 55 -16.59 -7.64 47.66
CA SER A 55 -16.46 -6.30 48.23
C SER A 55 -17.36 -6.10 49.45
N LEU A 56 -17.04 -5.09 50.28
CA LEU A 56 -17.89 -4.71 51.41
C LEU A 56 -19.31 -4.37 50.93
N PHE A 57 -19.42 -3.66 49.80
CA PHE A 57 -20.69 -3.30 49.18
C PHE A 57 -21.52 -4.55 48.82
N GLU A 58 -20.93 -5.49 48.08
CA GLU A 58 -21.62 -6.72 47.70
C GLU A 58 -22.04 -7.55 48.93
N ARG A 59 -21.18 -7.60 49.96
CA ARG A 59 -21.49 -8.30 51.20
C ARG A 59 -22.66 -7.67 51.95
N LEU A 60 -22.73 -6.34 52.03
CA LEU A 60 -23.85 -5.64 52.67
C LEU A 60 -25.16 -5.90 51.91
N VAL A 61 -25.14 -5.78 50.58
CA VAL A 61 -26.31 -6.04 49.73
C VAL A 61 -26.80 -7.48 49.87
N ARG A 62 -25.90 -8.47 49.92
CA ARG A 62 -26.24 -9.89 50.10
C ARG A 62 -26.83 -10.23 51.47
N ASN A 63 -26.55 -9.41 52.48
CA ASN A 63 -27.11 -9.55 53.82
C ASN A 63 -28.36 -8.68 54.02
N ASP A 64 -29.02 -8.29 52.92
CA ASP A 64 -30.24 -7.48 52.92
C ASP A 64 -30.10 -6.15 53.66
N PHE A 65 -28.88 -5.59 53.70
CA PHE A 65 -28.67 -4.26 54.26
C PHE A 65 -29.46 -3.23 53.44
N PRO A 66 -30.13 -2.25 54.07
CA PRO A 66 -30.92 -1.25 53.37
C PRO A 66 -30.10 -0.55 52.29
N SER A 67 -30.51 -0.71 51.03
CA SER A 67 -29.85 -0.11 49.88
C SER A 67 -30.88 0.44 48.90
N VAL A 68 -30.49 1.50 48.19
CA VAL A 68 -31.33 2.15 47.17
C VAL A 68 -30.75 1.80 45.81
N ARG A 69 -31.61 1.33 44.89
CA ARG A 69 -31.22 1.00 43.53
C ARG A 69 -31.80 1.99 42.53
N LEU A 70 -30.93 2.57 41.71
CA LEU A 70 -31.33 3.37 40.56
C LEU A 70 -31.62 2.42 39.39
N ASN A 71 -32.88 2.40 38.92
CA ASN A 71 -33.34 1.47 37.89
C ASN A 71 -33.64 2.12 36.53
N VAL A 72 -33.49 3.43 36.39
CA VAL A 72 -33.71 4.16 35.13
C VAL A 72 -32.35 4.45 34.47
N GLN A 73 -32.15 3.96 33.25
CA GLN A 73 -30.91 4.15 32.49
C GLN A 73 -31.02 5.28 31.47
N HIS A 74 -29.94 6.06 31.33
CA HIS A 74 -29.84 7.24 30.45
C HIS A 74 -28.77 7.10 29.34
N ARG A 75 -28.06 5.97 29.29
CA ARG A 75 -26.87 5.75 28.44
C ARG A 75 -27.24 5.11 27.12
N MET A 76 -27.72 3.87 27.18
CA MET A 76 -27.79 2.93 26.06
C MET A 76 -29.08 3.11 25.26
N ARG A 77 -29.04 2.86 23.95
CA ARG A 77 -30.25 2.66 23.15
C ARG A 77 -31.02 1.41 23.56
N LEU A 78 -32.29 1.32 23.14
CA LEU A 78 -33.22 0.27 23.56
C LEU A 78 -32.74 -1.14 23.19
N GLU A 79 -32.14 -1.31 22.01
CA GLU A 79 -31.64 -2.60 21.51
C GLU A 79 -30.47 -3.11 22.35
N ILE A 80 -29.59 -2.22 22.82
CA ILE A 80 -28.49 -2.57 23.73
C ILE A 80 -29.06 -2.88 25.12
N CYS A 81 -29.98 -2.05 25.62
CA CYS A 81 -30.63 -2.26 26.92
C CYS A 81 -31.37 -3.61 26.99
N ALA A 82 -31.92 -4.10 25.87
CA ALA A 82 -32.58 -5.40 25.83
C ALA A 82 -31.60 -6.57 26.09
N LEU A 83 -30.30 -6.43 25.79
CA LEU A 83 -29.28 -7.40 26.21
C LEU A 83 -29.01 -7.34 27.72
N MET A 84 -29.13 -6.15 28.31
CA MET A 84 -28.88 -5.93 29.75
C MET A 84 -29.96 -6.53 30.65
N LYS A 85 -31.14 -6.83 30.12
CA LYS A 85 -32.24 -7.48 30.87
C LYS A 85 -31.89 -8.86 31.42
N HIS A 86 -30.88 -9.52 30.84
CA HIS A 86 -30.35 -10.79 31.36
C HIS A 86 -29.50 -10.65 32.63
N PHE A 87 -29.12 -9.41 32.97
CA PHE A 87 -28.34 -9.08 34.16
C PHE A 87 -29.16 -8.29 35.18
N TYR A 88 -30.14 -7.51 34.71
CA TYR A 88 -30.98 -6.64 35.53
C TYR A 88 -32.46 -6.80 35.17
N ASN A 89 -33.28 -7.31 36.10
CA ASN A 89 -34.68 -7.68 35.84
C ASN A 89 -35.64 -6.48 35.65
N ASP A 90 -35.32 -5.33 36.23
CA ASP A 90 -36.18 -4.15 36.42
C ASP A 90 -35.59 -2.88 35.80
N LEU A 91 -34.62 -2.99 34.89
CA LEU A 91 -33.98 -1.86 34.23
C LEU A 91 -34.93 -1.18 33.24
N GLN A 92 -35.24 0.10 33.49
CA GLN A 92 -36.11 0.94 32.68
C GLN A 92 -35.30 1.94 31.85
N ASN A 93 -35.90 2.44 30.76
CA ASN A 93 -35.26 3.39 29.86
C ASN A 93 -35.84 4.79 30.07
N HIS A 94 -34.99 5.78 30.32
CA HIS A 94 -35.42 7.17 30.33
C HIS A 94 -35.82 7.64 28.92
N ASP A 95 -36.76 8.58 28.81
CA ASP A 95 -37.23 9.04 27.49
C ASP A 95 -36.13 9.71 26.64
N SER A 96 -35.10 10.27 27.29
CA SER A 96 -33.94 10.86 26.61
C SER A 96 -33.21 9.90 25.67
N VAL A 97 -33.24 8.58 25.92
CA VAL A 97 -32.57 7.61 25.04
C VAL A 97 -33.37 7.27 23.79
N LYS A 98 -34.67 7.59 23.75
CA LYS A 98 -35.53 7.34 22.58
C LYS A 98 -35.31 8.39 21.49
N SER A 99 -35.05 9.64 21.88
CA SER A 99 -34.87 10.76 20.95
C SER A 99 -33.41 11.08 20.62
N ASN A 100 -32.46 10.84 21.54
CA ASN A 100 -31.07 11.33 21.42
C ASN A 100 -30.05 10.25 21.03
N ARG A 101 -30.45 9.19 20.33
CA ARG A 101 -29.56 8.10 19.92
C ARG A 101 -29.65 7.86 18.41
N PRO A 102 -28.80 8.54 17.61
CA PRO A 102 -28.82 8.37 16.15
C PRO A 102 -28.39 6.95 15.77
N SER A 103 -28.90 6.48 14.64
CA SER A 103 -28.43 5.23 14.01
C SER A 103 -27.00 5.40 13.49
N ILE A 104 -26.26 4.30 13.47
CA ILE A 104 -24.88 4.28 12.97
C ILE A 104 -24.86 4.41 11.45
N LEU A 105 -24.10 5.37 10.94
CA LEU A 105 -23.98 5.62 9.51
C LEU A 105 -23.23 4.46 8.83
N GLY A 106 -23.68 4.11 7.63
CA GLY A 106 -23.05 3.09 6.81
C GLY A 106 -23.38 1.64 7.21
N ILE A 107 -24.07 1.42 8.34
CA ILE A 107 -24.42 0.10 8.87
C ILE A 107 -25.92 0.05 9.13
N ARG A 108 -26.56 -1.06 8.74
CA ARG A 108 -28.01 -1.20 8.86
C ARG A 108 -28.46 -1.42 10.30
N GLU A 109 -27.77 -2.30 11.03
CA GLU A 109 -28.09 -2.64 12.42
C GLU A 109 -27.18 -1.90 13.39
N ASN A 110 -27.75 -1.36 14.46
CA ASN A 110 -26.98 -0.66 15.49
C ASN A 110 -26.40 -1.61 16.54
N VAL A 111 -26.95 -2.82 16.63
CA VAL A 111 -26.46 -3.91 17.46
C VAL A 111 -26.31 -5.11 16.54
N PHE A 112 -25.12 -5.69 16.48
CA PHE A 112 -24.89 -6.86 15.64
C PHE A 112 -23.80 -7.77 16.18
N PHE A 113 -24.08 -9.08 16.19
CA PHE A 113 -23.14 -10.13 16.53
C PHE A 113 -22.62 -10.78 15.24
N ILE A 114 -21.35 -10.50 14.90
CA ILE A 114 -20.62 -11.12 13.81
C ILE A 114 -20.09 -12.48 14.29
N THR A 115 -20.82 -13.55 13.96
CA THR A 115 -20.42 -14.91 14.33
C THR A 115 -19.41 -15.49 13.34
N HIS A 116 -18.36 -16.16 13.83
CA HIS A 116 -17.36 -16.81 12.99
C HIS A 116 -16.78 -18.07 13.63
N SER A 117 -16.10 -18.88 12.80
CA SER A 117 -15.48 -20.15 13.20
C SER A 117 -13.95 -20.17 13.03
N HIS A 118 -13.30 -19.00 12.88
CA HIS A 118 -11.84 -18.87 12.83
C HIS A 118 -11.17 -19.13 14.18
N LYS A 119 -10.17 -20.03 14.21
CA LYS A 119 -9.53 -20.57 15.40
C LYS A 119 -8.74 -19.51 16.19
N GLU A 120 -8.75 -19.61 17.51
CA GLU A 120 -7.89 -18.81 18.40
C GLU A 120 -6.42 -19.26 18.35
N GLU A 121 -5.51 -18.33 18.65
CA GLU A 121 -4.08 -18.56 18.85
C GLU A 121 -3.69 -18.27 20.31
N VAL A 122 -2.64 -18.94 20.78
CA VAL A 122 -2.07 -18.74 22.11
C VAL A 122 -0.75 -17.98 21.96
N THR A 123 -0.61 -16.88 22.68
CA THR A 123 0.63 -16.09 22.74
C THR A 123 1.60 -16.68 23.77
N ASP A 124 2.89 -16.34 23.68
CA ASP A 124 3.95 -16.81 24.61
C ASP A 124 3.61 -16.62 26.10
N ASN A 125 2.86 -15.57 26.46
CA ASN A 125 2.41 -15.30 27.83
C ASN A 125 1.12 -16.04 28.23
N SER A 126 0.77 -17.13 27.55
CA SER A 126 -0.50 -17.87 27.74
C SER A 126 -1.80 -17.06 27.52
N SER A 127 -1.70 -15.82 27.01
CA SER A 127 -2.86 -15.05 26.58
C SER A 127 -3.43 -15.60 25.26
N LYS A 128 -4.64 -15.13 24.91
CA LYS A 128 -5.37 -15.57 23.72
C LYS A 128 -5.52 -14.41 22.74
N GLN A 129 -5.43 -14.72 21.45
CA GLN A 129 -5.67 -13.77 20.36
C GLN A 129 -6.41 -14.45 19.21
N ASN A 130 -7.07 -13.66 18.37
CA ASN A 130 -7.74 -14.12 17.16
C ASN A 130 -7.43 -13.14 16.03
N TYR A 131 -6.62 -13.59 15.09
CA TYR A 131 -6.14 -12.77 13.98
C TYR A 131 -7.26 -12.33 13.03
N TYR A 132 -8.26 -13.20 12.80
CA TYR A 132 -9.42 -12.86 11.98
C TYR A 132 -10.24 -11.74 12.62
N GLU A 133 -10.58 -11.87 13.90
CA GLU A 133 -11.30 -10.81 14.64
C GLU A 133 -10.51 -9.50 14.60
N ALA A 134 -9.20 -9.56 14.85
CA ALA A 134 -8.35 -8.38 14.91
C ALA A 134 -8.32 -7.66 13.55
N GLN A 135 -8.18 -8.39 12.44
CA GLN A 135 -8.25 -7.80 11.11
C GLN A 135 -9.63 -7.18 10.83
N TYR A 136 -10.71 -7.89 11.15
CA TYR A 136 -12.06 -7.41 10.90
C TYR A 136 -12.35 -6.11 11.66
N ILE A 137 -11.97 -6.06 12.94
CA ILE A 137 -12.17 -4.90 13.81
C ILE A 137 -11.43 -3.68 13.30
N ILE A 138 -10.17 -3.83 12.88
CA ILE A 138 -9.38 -2.70 12.37
C ILE A 138 -9.97 -2.16 11.06
N GLU A 139 -10.44 -3.03 10.17
CA GLU A 139 -11.12 -2.61 8.94
C GLU A 139 -12.49 -1.96 9.24
N LEU A 140 -13.24 -2.47 10.22
CA LEU A 140 -14.51 -1.89 10.66
C LEU A 140 -14.32 -0.51 11.30
N ALA A 141 -13.34 -0.35 12.19
CA ALA A 141 -13.02 0.93 12.81
C ALA A 141 -12.64 1.97 11.75
N HIS A 142 -11.81 1.57 10.78
CA HIS A 142 -11.44 2.42 9.65
C HIS A 142 -12.63 2.76 8.74
N PHE A 143 -13.54 1.81 8.52
CA PHE A 143 -14.79 2.06 7.79
C PHE A 143 -15.65 3.11 8.51
N LEU A 144 -15.80 3.00 9.83
CA LEU A 144 -16.56 3.96 10.63
C LEU A 144 -15.94 5.36 10.58
N THR A 145 -14.61 5.48 10.66
CA THR A 145 -13.96 6.80 10.49
C THR A 145 -14.24 7.41 9.13
N LYS A 146 -14.33 6.57 8.09
CA LYS A 146 -14.73 6.99 6.74
C LYS A 146 -16.21 7.34 6.59
N GLN A 147 -17.05 6.99 7.56
CA GLN A 147 -18.45 7.46 7.62
C GLN A 147 -18.57 8.81 8.36
N GLY A 148 -17.46 9.38 8.82
CA GLY A 148 -17.42 10.67 9.52
C GLY A 148 -17.36 10.58 11.05
N TYR A 149 -17.23 9.38 11.63
CA TYR A 149 -17.02 9.23 13.07
C TYR A 149 -15.58 9.57 13.45
N SER A 150 -15.39 10.34 14.52
CA SER A 150 -14.05 10.55 15.06
C SER A 150 -13.54 9.27 15.76
N THR A 151 -12.22 9.11 15.85
CA THR A 151 -11.62 7.99 16.58
C THR A 151 -11.93 8.03 18.08
N SER A 152 -12.25 9.21 18.63
CA SER A 152 -12.70 9.36 20.03
C SER A 152 -14.11 8.84 20.27
N GLN A 153 -14.96 8.73 19.24
CA GLN A 153 -16.32 8.18 19.34
C GLN A 153 -16.37 6.64 19.25
N ILE A 154 -15.22 6.00 19.02
CA ILE A 154 -15.11 4.56 18.80
C ILE A 154 -14.13 4.00 19.82
N THR A 155 -14.57 2.99 20.60
CA THR A 155 -13.68 2.21 21.45
C THR A 155 -13.73 0.73 21.07
N VAL A 156 -12.55 0.12 20.97
CA VAL A 156 -12.41 -1.33 20.81
C VAL A 156 -12.17 -1.96 22.17
N LEU A 157 -13.11 -2.79 22.60
CA LEU A 157 -13.01 -3.57 23.83
C LEU A 157 -12.58 -5.00 23.52
N VAL A 158 -11.65 -5.50 24.32
CA VAL A 158 -11.17 -6.88 24.21
C VAL A 158 -11.22 -7.60 25.54
N MET A 159 -11.48 -8.90 25.49
CA MET A 159 -11.48 -9.75 26.68
C MET A 159 -10.08 -10.24 27.07
N TYR A 160 -9.10 -10.13 26.16
CA TYR A 160 -7.75 -10.68 26.33
C TYR A 160 -6.65 -9.68 25.95
N ILE A 161 -5.61 -9.61 26.78
CA ILE A 161 -4.46 -8.72 26.57
C ILE A 161 -3.69 -9.07 25.30
N GLY A 162 -3.59 -10.36 24.92
CA GLY A 162 -2.97 -10.78 23.65
C GLY A 162 -3.66 -10.14 22.45
N GLN A 163 -5.00 -10.10 22.45
CA GLN A 163 -5.79 -9.44 21.42
C GLN A 163 -5.56 -7.93 21.37
N LYS A 164 -5.42 -7.26 22.54
CA LYS A 164 -5.07 -5.83 22.60
C LYS A 164 -3.75 -5.54 21.88
N HIS A 165 -2.72 -6.33 22.15
CA HIS A 165 -1.41 -6.18 21.51
C HIS A 165 -1.52 -6.39 20.00
N LEU A 166 -2.18 -7.45 19.55
CA LEU A 166 -2.37 -7.75 18.13
C LEU A 166 -3.09 -6.63 17.38
N LEU A 167 -4.20 -6.13 17.92
CA LEU A 167 -4.93 -4.99 17.36
C LEU A 167 -4.07 -3.73 17.29
N THR A 168 -3.28 -3.46 18.32
CA THR A 168 -2.38 -2.29 18.37
C THR A 168 -1.33 -2.36 17.27
N VAL A 169 -0.72 -3.53 17.06
CA VAL A 169 0.25 -3.76 15.97
C VAL A 169 -0.42 -3.63 14.60
N LEU A 170 -1.63 -4.20 14.41
CA LEU A 170 -2.35 -4.10 13.14
C LEU A 170 -2.79 -2.66 12.82
N LYS A 171 -3.28 -1.93 13.82
CA LYS A 171 -3.60 -0.50 13.74
C LYS A 171 -2.39 0.29 13.24
N GLN A 172 -1.23 0.12 13.87
CA GLN A 172 0.01 0.81 13.50
C GLN A 172 0.51 0.44 12.09
N ARG A 173 0.38 -0.83 11.68
CA ARG A 173 0.85 -1.30 10.37
C ARG A 173 -0.05 -0.85 9.21
N LYS A 174 -1.37 -0.84 9.39
CA LYS A 174 -2.33 -0.57 8.30
C LYS A 174 -2.81 0.88 8.25
N PHE A 175 -3.15 1.47 9.39
CA PHE A 175 -3.89 2.74 9.45
C PHE A 175 -3.37 3.65 10.57
N SER A 176 -2.04 3.77 10.72
CA SER A 176 -1.40 4.51 11.83
C SER A 176 -1.92 5.93 11.99
N LYS A 177 -1.99 6.70 10.89
CA LYS A 177 -2.46 8.09 10.89
C LYS A 177 -3.98 8.22 11.02
N VAL A 178 -4.75 7.37 10.33
CA VAL A 178 -6.22 7.51 10.27
C VAL A 178 -6.88 7.06 11.57
N LEU A 179 -6.37 5.99 12.18
CA LEU A 179 -6.86 5.48 13.46
C LEU A 179 -6.07 6.02 14.65
N GLU A 180 -5.34 7.12 14.47
CA GLU A 180 -4.65 7.79 15.56
C GLU A 180 -5.66 8.18 16.66
N GLY A 181 -5.31 7.95 17.92
CA GLY A 181 -6.23 8.16 19.05
C GLY A 181 -7.31 7.09 19.27
N LEU A 182 -7.55 6.14 18.34
CA LEU A 182 -8.51 5.05 18.58
C LEU A 182 -8.13 4.26 19.85
N GLN A 183 -9.04 4.23 20.84
CA GLN A 183 -8.84 3.57 22.11
C GLN A 183 -9.05 2.05 21.96
N ILE A 184 -8.03 1.27 22.32
CA ILE A 184 -8.09 -0.19 22.37
C ILE A 184 -7.73 -0.61 23.79
N THR A 185 -8.69 -1.17 24.53
CA THR A 185 -8.48 -1.53 25.93
C THR A 185 -9.20 -2.80 26.34
N THR A 186 -8.80 -3.35 27.48
CA THR A 186 -9.46 -4.51 28.08
C THR A 186 -10.73 -4.07 28.79
N VAL A 187 -11.72 -4.96 28.87
CA VAL A 187 -12.98 -4.68 29.60
C VAL A 187 -12.71 -4.29 31.06
N ASP A 188 -11.76 -4.98 31.70
CA ASP A 188 -11.36 -4.70 33.09
C ASP A 188 -10.84 -3.25 33.28
N ASN A 189 -10.26 -2.63 32.23
CA ASN A 189 -9.71 -1.27 32.29
C ASN A 189 -10.67 -0.20 31.75
N TYR A 190 -11.94 -0.55 31.48
CA TYR A 190 -12.94 0.34 30.87
C TYR A 190 -14.19 0.49 31.73
N GLN A 191 -14.09 0.14 33.03
CA GLN A 191 -15.16 0.38 33.99
C GLN A 191 -15.36 1.89 34.19
N GLY A 192 -16.60 2.30 34.45
CA GLY A 192 -16.98 3.71 34.52
C GLY A 192 -17.02 4.46 33.17
N GLU A 193 -16.26 4.02 32.17
CA GLU A 193 -16.21 4.66 30.84
C GLU A 193 -17.39 4.26 29.94
N GLU A 194 -17.70 5.12 28.96
CA GLU A 194 -18.72 4.89 27.93
C GLU A 194 -18.29 5.52 26.59
N ASN A 195 -18.78 4.98 25.47
CA ASN A 195 -18.57 5.59 24.16
C ASN A 195 -19.80 5.44 23.24
N ASP A 196 -19.86 6.24 22.18
CA ASP A 196 -20.91 6.17 21.17
C ASP A 196 -20.94 4.81 20.48
N ILE A 197 -19.76 4.32 20.05
CA ILE A 197 -19.62 3.06 19.35
C ILE A 197 -18.61 2.16 20.08
N ILE A 198 -19.03 0.94 20.42
CA ILE A 198 -18.17 -0.10 20.97
C ILE A 198 -18.06 -1.26 19.97
N ILE A 199 -16.82 -1.67 19.70
CA ILE A 199 -16.52 -2.91 18.98
C ILE A 199 -15.89 -3.89 19.96
N LEU A 200 -16.55 -5.02 20.22
CA LEU A 200 -16.16 -6.02 21.21
C LEU A 200 -15.57 -7.28 20.56
N SER A 201 -14.35 -7.65 20.94
CA SER A 201 -13.68 -8.89 20.54
C SER A 201 -13.74 -9.93 21.66
N LEU A 202 -14.39 -11.06 21.40
CA LEU A 202 -14.51 -12.17 22.37
C LEU A 202 -13.39 -13.20 22.25
N VAL A 203 -12.70 -13.27 21.09
CA VAL A 203 -11.49 -14.06 20.81
C VAL A 203 -11.69 -15.57 20.76
N ARG A 204 -12.43 -16.13 21.71
CA ARG A 204 -12.45 -17.56 22.00
C ARG A 204 -13.10 -18.36 20.89
N ASN A 205 -12.32 -19.29 20.36
CA ASN A 205 -12.78 -20.32 19.45
C ASN A 205 -11.78 -21.49 19.43
N ASN A 206 -12.12 -22.56 20.14
CA ASN A 206 -11.26 -23.72 20.32
C ASN A 206 -12.05 -25.03 20.28
N VAL A 207 -11.36 -26.12 19.95
CA VAL A 207 -11.95 -27.46 19.78
C VAL A 207 -12.54 -27.99 21.10
N LEU A 208 -12.02 -27.53 22.24
CA LEU A 208 -12.48 -27.94 23.57
C LEU A 208 -13.78 -27.24 24.01
N ASN A 209 -14.33 -26.32 23.21
CA ASN A 209 -15.47 -25.47 23.54
C ASN A 209 -15.32 -24.74 24.89
N ASP A 210 -14.09 -24.50 25.34
CA ASP A 210 -13.85 -23.73 26.56
C ASP A 210 -13.90 -22.23 26.25
N VAL A 211 -14.78 -21.53 26.95
CA VAL A 211 -14.97 -20.08 26.81
C VAL A 211 -14.19 -19.28 27.87
N GLY A 212 -13.55 -19.94 28.86
CA GLY A 212 -12.72 -19.32 29.91
C GLY A 212 -13.39 -18.12 30.59
N PHE A 213 -12.74 -16.94 30.55
CA PHE A 213 -13.23 -15.72 31.20
C PHE A 213 -14.60 -15.24 30.69
N LEU A 214 -15.06 -15.69 29.53
CA LEU A 214 -16.39 -15.37 29.02
C LEU A 214 -17.52 -16.05 29.82
N LYS A 215 -17.22 -16.99 30.74
CA LYS A 215 -18.20 -17.54 31.70
C LYS A 215 -18.54 -16.56 32.82
N ILE A 216 -17.70 -15.56 33.05
CA ILE A 216 -17.85 -14.62 34.16
C ILE A 216 -18.89 -13.57 33.75
N GLN A 217 -20.09 -13.69 34.31
CA GLN A 217 -21.24 -12.84 33.99
C GLN A 217 -20.92 -11.35 34.17
N ASN A 218 -20.23 -10.99 35.25
CA ASN A 218 -19.84 -9.63 35.60
C ASN A 218 -19.06 -8.91 34.48
N ARG A 219 -18.12 -9.61 33.84
CA ARG A 219 -17.30 -9.03 32.75
C ARG A 219 -18.13 -8.81 31.48
N ILE A 220 -19.03 -9.74 31.17
CA ILE A 220 -19.93 -9.60 30.02
C ILE A 220 -20.95 -8.47 30.26
N CYS A 221 -21.46 -8.34 31.48
CA CYS A 221 -22.31 -7.24 31.90
C CYS A 221 -21.64 -5.88 31.61
N VAL A 222 -20.39 -5.72 32.04
CA VAL A 222 -19.62 -4.50 31.74
C VAL A 222 -19.44 -4.35 30.24
N ALA A 223 -18.94 -5.36 29.52
CA ALA A 223 -18.65 -5.27 28.08
C ALA A 223 -19.85 -4.84 27.23
N LEU A 224 -21.06 -5.34 27.54
CA LEU A 224 -22.28 -5.04 26.79
C LEU A 224 -22.89 -3.66 27.12
N SER A 225 -22.56 -3.08 28.29
CA SER A 225 -23.17 -1.85 28.80
C SER A 225 -22.40 -0.56 28.50
N ARG A 226 -21.33 -0.63 27.71
CA ARG A 226 -20.45 0.52 27.43
C ARG A 226 -20.88 1.38 26.24
N ALA A 227 -21.67 0.83 25.33
CA ALA A 227 -22.08 1.50 24.10
C ALA A 227 -23.33 2.36 24.28
N ARG A 228 -23.31 3.60 23.78
CA ARG A 228 -24.48 4.48 23.76
C ARG A 228 -25.33 4.26 22.51
N CYS A 229 -24.71 4.22 21.33
CA CYS A 229 -25.38 4.24 20.03
C CYS A 229 -25.18 2.97 19.20
N GLY A 230 -23.97 2.37 19.21
CA GLY A 230 -23.64 1.21 18.39
C GLY A 230 -22.83 0.15 19.13
N LEU A 231 -23.22 -1.12 19.02
CA LEU A 231 -22.52 -2.26 19.63
C LEU A 231 -22.29 -3.37 18.61
N TYR A 232 -21.02 -3.63 18.27
CA TYR A 232 -20.63 -4.65 17.30
C TYR A 232 -19.75 -5.69 17.97
N ILE A 233 -20.20 -6.95 18.00
CA ILE A 233 -19.54 -8.02 18.75
C ILE A 233 -19.00 -9.06 17.77
N LEU A 234 -17.75 -9.48 17.95
CA LEU A 234 -17.14 -10.56 17.20
C LEU A 234 -16.85 -11.74 18.13
N GLY A 235 -17.22 -12.94 17.67
CA GLY A 235 -16.88 -14.19 18.37
C GLY A 235 -17.58 -15.40 17.77
N ASN A 236 -17.42 -16.56 18.42
CA ASN A 236 -18.13 -17.78 18.04
C ASN A 236 -19.39 -17.98 18.91
N LEU A 237 -20.54 -17.46 18.46
CA LEU A 237 -21.79 -17.55 19.23
C LEU A 237 -22.27 -19.00 19.39
N GLU A 238 -22.07 -19.85 18.38
CA GLU A 238 -22.49 -21.25 18.42
C GLU A 238 -21.75 -22.04 19.51
N MET A 239 -20.44 -21.80 19.65
CA MET A 239 -19.64 -22.37 20.73
C MET A 239 -20.08 -21.85 22.09
N MET A 240 -20.31 -20.53 22.22
CA MET A 240 -20.63 -19.92 23.51
C MET A 240 -21.98 -20.38 24.07
N GLN A 241 -23.00 -20.51 23.22
CA GLN A 241 -24.31 -21.03 23.60
C GLN A 241 -24.26 -22.46 24.15
N LYS A 242 -23.38 -23.32 23.60
CA LYS A 242 -23.26 -24.70 24.07
C LYS A 242 -22.69 -24.78 25.49
N THR A 243 -21.84 -23.83 25.87
CA THR A 243 -21.06 -23.90 27.11
C THR A 243 -21.65 -23.11 28.28
N SER A 244 -22.56 -22.14 28.03
CA SER A 244 -23.06 -21.25 29.09
C SER A 244 -24.51 -20.83 28.88
N GLU A 245 -25.32 -20.94 29.94
CA GLU A 245 -26.75 -20.57 29.93
C GLU A 245 -26.97 -19.07 29.66
N MET A 246 -26.11 -18.21 30.23
CA MET A 246 -26.12 -16.77 29.94
C MET A 246 -26.00 -16.50 28.44
N TRP A 247 -25.06 -17.18 27.77
CA TRP A 247 -24.85 -17.02 26.34
C TRP A 247 -25.98 -17.60 25.49
N LYS A 248 -26.70 -18.63 25.97
CA LYS A 248 -27.95 -19.11 25.32
C LYS A 248 -29.04 -18.03 25.36
N ASN A 249 -29.24 -17.42 26.52
CA ASN A 249 -30.24 -16.37 26.69
C ASN A 249 -29.91 -15.13 25.84
N LEU A 250 -28.64 -14.69 25.86
CA LEU A 250 -28.16 -13.61 25.01
C LEU A 250 -28.34 -13.94 23.52
N ALA A 251 -27.98 -15.15 23.10
CA ALA A 251 -28.16 -15.57 21.73
C ALA A 251 -29.63 -15.55 21.31
N LYS A 252 -30.55 -16.02 22.15
CA LYS A 252 -31.99 -15.95 21.86
C LYS A 252 -32.41 -14.51 21.56
N THR A 253 -32.00 -13.55 22.40
CA THR A 253 -32.27 -12.13 22.19
C THR A 253 -31.65 -11.59 20.89
N PHE A 254 -30.41 -11.95 20.57
CA PHE A 254 -29.83 -11.54 19.29
C PHE A 254 -30.58 -12.12 18.08
N HIS A 255 -31.08 -13.36 18.16
CA HIS A 255 -31.88 -13.97 17.08
C HIS A 255 -33.26 -13.30 16.94
N GLU A 256 -33.93 -12.99 18.06
CA GLU A 256 -35.19 -12.23 18.07
C GLU A 256 -35.04 -10.86 17.40
N MET A 257 -33.91 -10.19 17.62
CA MET A 257 -33.57 -8.91 16.98
C MET A 257 -33.12 -9.04 15.52
N LYS A 258 -32.91 -10.27 15.01
CA LYS A 258 -32.24 -10.55 13.72
C LYS A 258 -30.85 -9.89 13.63
N ALA A 259 -30.15 -9.83 14.76
CA ALA A 259 -28.87 -9.15 14.96
C ALA A 259 -27.68 -10.13 15.00
N VAL A 260 -27.78 -11.29 14.32
CA VAL A 260 -26.69 -12.28 14.20
C VAL A 260 -26.44 -12.59 12.74
N GLY A 261 -25.17 -12.66 12.34
CA GLY A 261 -24.80 -13.11 11.01
C GLY A 261 -23.30 -13.35 10.86
N LYS A 262 -22.89 -13.94 9.74
CA LYS A 262 -21.47 -14.15 9.42
C LYS A 262 -20.74 -12.88 8.98
N GLY A 263 -21.47 -11.79 8.75
CA GLY A 263 -20.95 -10.52 8.30
C GLY A 263 -21.94 -9.39 8.56
N LEU A 264 -21.43 -8.17 8.58
CA LEU A 264 -22.20 -6.98 8.90
C LEU A 264 -22.92 -6.42 7.67
N ASN A 265 -24.17 -5.99 7.79
CA ASN A 265 -24.92 -5.41 6.67
C ASN A 265 -24.57 -3.93 6.51
N LEU A 266 -23.71 -3.64 5.53
CA LEU A 266 -23.33 -2.27 5.19
C LEU A 266 -24.31 -1.66 4.20
N CYS A 267 -24.82 -0.47 4.46
CA CYS A 267 -25.74 0.23 3.58
C CYS A 267 -25.26 1.64 3.23
N CYS A 268 -25.73 2.18 2.10
CA CYS A 268 -25.54 3.59 1.79
C CYS A 268 -26.57 4.40 2.59
N THR A 269 -26.18 5.56 3.12
CA THR A 269 -27.07 6.50 3.83
C THR A 269 -28.29 6.87 2.98
N ASN A 270 -28.11 7.05 1.68
CA ASN A 270 -29.19 7.37 0.74
C ASN A 270 -29.97 6.15 0.24
N HIS A 271 -29.41 4.94 0.37
CA HIS A 271 -30.03 3.70 -0.11
C HIS A 271 -29.96 2.58 0.95
N PRO A 272 -30.75 2.68 2.03
CA PRO A 272 -30.76 1.69 3.11
C PRO A 272 -31.32 0.32 2.68
N LYS A 273 -32.06 0.26 1.57
CA LYS A 273 -32.79 -0.95 1.12
C LYS A 273 -31.93 -1.97 0.37
N ALA A 274 -30.68 -1.65 0.02
CA ALA A 274 -29.76 -2.56 -0.67
C ALA A 274 -28.47 -2.81 0.16
N PRO A 275 -28.56 -3.57 1.26
CA PRO A 275 -27.41 -3.86 2.11
C PRO A 275 -26.43 -4.80 1.42
N PHE A 276 -25.15 -4.60 1.68
CA PHE A 276 -24.06 -5.48 1.31
C PHE A 276 -23.49 -6.15 2.55
N VAL A 277 -23.36 -7.48 2.54
CA VAL A 277 -22.87 -8.24 3.69
C VAL A 277 -21.34 -8.26 3.69
N ALA A 278 -20.72 -7.59 4.65
CA ALA A 278 -19.28 -7.61 4.88
C ALA A 278 -18.88 -8.84 5.71
N VAL A 279 -18.66 -9.98 5.04
CA VAL A 279 -18.28 -11.24 5.71
C VAL A 279 -16.83 -11.24 6.13
N ASN A 280 -15.91 -10.80 5.26
CA ASN A 280 -14.47 -10.82 5.53
C ASN A 280 -13.89 -9.41 5.71
N PRO A 281 -12.71 -9.24 6.33
CA PRO A 281 -12.05 -7.93 6.47
C PRO A 281 -11.84 -7.20 5.13
N GLN A 282 -11.55 -7.95 4.06
CA GLN A 282 -11.39 -7.41 2.71
C GLN A 282 -12.69 -6.84 2.10
N SER A 283 -13.84 -7.17 2.68
CA SER A 283 -15.14 -6.68 2.19
C SER A 283 -15.29 -5.19 2.47
N PHE A 284 -14.63 -4.66 3.50
CA PHE A 284 -14.59 -3.23 3.80
C PHE A 284 -13.76 -2.46 2.75
N ALA A 285 -12.66 -3.05 2.25
CA ALA A 285 -11.86 -2.45 1.18
C ALA A 285 -12.59 -2.35 -0.17
N ARG A 286 -13.70 -3.08 -0.36
CA ARG A 286 -14.52 -3.03 -1.58
C ARG A 286 -15.49 -1.83 -1.62
N ARG A 287 -15.55 -0.99 -0.58
CA ARG A 287 -16.27 0.30 -0.58
C ARG A 287 -15.31 1.43 -0.19
N PRO A 288 -15.07 2.42 -1.06
CA PRO A 288 -14.47 3.69 -0.67
C PRO A 288 -15.53 4.73 -0.28
N ASP A 289 -15.31 5.88 0.35
CA ASP A 289 -14.31 6.33 1.34
C ASP A 289 -14.77 7.65 2.00
N ASP A 290 -16.02 8.09 1.83
CA ASP A 290 -16.45 9.43 2.26
C ASP A 290 -17.99 9.47 2.46
N PRO A 291 -18.54 10.12 3.52
CA PRO A 291 -19.97 10.43 3.60
C PRO A 291 -20.51 11.27 2.41
N GLN A 292 -19.65 11.94 1.64
CA GLN A 292 -20.01 12.71 0.43
C GLN A 292 -19.82 11.94 -0.89
N GLU A 293 -18.96 10.92 -0.92
CA GLU A 293 -18.81 9.99 -2.05
C GLU A 293 -19.51 8.67 -1.71
N HIS A 294 -20.75 8.51 -2.19
CA HIS A 294 -21.59 7.34 -1.94
C HIS A 294 -20.98 6.01 -2.46
N GLY A 295 -19.99 5.47 -1.76
CA GLY A 295 -19.13 4.36 -2.18
C GLY A 295 -19.78 3.24 -2.98
N ARG A 296 -19.25 2.92 -4.17
CA ARG A 296 -19.66 1.86 -5.14
C ARG A 296 -21.16 1.45 -5.13
N CYS A 297 -22.07 2.37 -4.75
CA CYS A 297 -23.50 2.17 -4.78
C CYS A 297 -23.93 2.23 -6.24
N LYS A 298 -24.19 1.04 -6.81
CA LYS A 298 -24.65 0.88 -8.20
C LYS A 298 -26.11 1.28 -8.41
N ALA A 299 -26.79 1.77 -7.37
CA ALA A 299 -28.13 2.31 -7.53
C ALA A 299 -28.07 3.53 -8.46
N VAL A 300 -28.90 3.53 -9.48
CA VAL A 300 -29.02 4.66 -10.41
C VAL A 300 -29.97 5.68 -9.79
N VAL A 301 -29.49 6.90 -9.64
CA VAL A 301 -30.26 8.03 -9.08
C VAL A 301 -30.28 9.20 -10.05
N ASP A 302 -31.28 10.05 -9.91
CA ASP A 302 -31.34 11.32 -10.62
C ASP A 302 -30.33 12.29 -9.98
N LYS A 303 -29.32 12.69 -10.76
CA LYS A 303 -28.32 13.69 -10.38
C LYS A 303 -28.36 14.87 -11.34
N LYS A 304 -27.75 15.97 -10.94
CA LYS A 304 -27.41 17.08 -11.84
C LYS A 304 -25.90 17.09 -12.09
N ILE A 305 -25.51 17.33 -13.33
CA ILE A 305 -24.10 17.55 -13.69
C ILE A 305 -23.67 18.89 -13.07
N VAL A 306 -22.54 18.93 -12.37
CA VAL A 306 -22.13 20.11 -11.58
C VAL A 306 -21.92 21.32 -12.49
N GLU A 307 -21.27 21.10 -13.64
CA GLU A 307 -20.83 22.15 -14.56
C GLU A 307 -21.97 22.71 -15.41
N CYS A 308 -22.92 21.86 -15.85
CA CYS A 308 -23.99 22.29 -16.77
C CYS A 308 -25.41 22.18 -16.19
N GLN A 309 -25.56 21.71 -14.95
CA GLN A 309 -26.81 21.59 -14.19
C GLN A 309 -27.89 20.70 -14.84
N HIS A 310 -27.55 19.98 -15.91
CA HIS A 310 -28.49 19.10 -16.59
C HIS A 310 -28.78 17.83 -15.78
N PRO A 311 -30.04 17.37 -15.76
CA PRO A 311 -30.42 16.14 -15.09
C PRO A 311 -29.88 14.92 -15.83
N ILE A 312 -29.35 13.96 -15.09
CA ILE A 312 -28.81 12.71 -15.60
C ILE A 312 -29.11 11.56 -14.62
N LYS A 313 -29.51 10.42 -15.16
CA LYS A 313 -29.57 9.16 -14.41
C LYS A 313 -28.18 8.58 -14.32
N PHE A 314 -27.60 8.58 -13.13
CA PHE A 314 -26.21 8.19 -12.94
C PHE A 314 -26.03 7.33 -11.69
N GLU A 315 -24.96 6.55 -11.64
CA GLU A 315 -24.65 5.74 -10.47
C GLU A 315 -24.45 6.64 -9.24
N CYS A 316 -25.06 6.27 -8.12
CA CYS A 316 -24.96 7.01 -6.86
C CYS A 316 -23.49 7.22 -6.44
N SER A 317 -22.62 6.24 -6.70
CA SER A 317 -21.18 6.31 -6.42
C SER A 317 -20.32 7.16 -7.34
N LYS A 318 -20.85 7.65 -8.46
CA LYS A 318 -20.07 8.43 -9.42
C LYS A 318 -20.56 9.87 -9.47
N ILE A 319 -19.64 10.82 -9.62
CA ILE A 319 -19.99 12.21 -9.86
C ILE A 319 -20.11 12.37 -11.39
N PRO A 320 -21.29 12.74 -11.91
CA PRO A 320 -21.46 12.92 -13.35
C PRO A 320 -20.69 14.17 -13.79
N THR A 321 -19.88 14.01 -14.84
CA THR A 321 -19.06 15.09 -15.41
C THR A 321 -19.70 15.64 -16.68
N ILE A 322 -19.16 16.74 -17.21
CA ILE A 322 -19.63 17.30 -18.48
C ILE A 322 -19.51 16.33 -19.68
N GLN A 323 -18.60 15.34 -19.62
CA GLN A 323 -18.46 14.31 -20.66
C GLN A 323 -19.64 13.34 -20.70
N ASP A 324 -20.34 13.18 -19.57
CA ASP A 324 -21.51 12.32 -19.46
C ASP A 324 -22.79 13.02 -19.98
N CYS A 325 -22.70 14.33 -20.28
CA CYS A 325 -23.82 15.13 -20.75
C CYS A 325 -24.17 14.80 -22.21
N LYS A 326 -25.41 14.34 -22.45
CA LYS A 326 -25.92 14.01 -23.79
C LYS A 326 -26.77 15.12 -24.44
N GLN A 327 -26.86 16.29 -23.82
CA GLN A 327 -27.64 17.42 -24.35
C GLN A 327 -26.89 18.10 -25.51
N THR A 328 -27.62 18.53 -26.53
CA THR A 328 -27.09 19.28 -27.69
C THR A 328 -27.77 20.64 -27.82
N PHE A 329 -27.04 21.62 -28.35
CA PHE A 329 -27.51 22.99 -28.55
C PHE A 329 -27.25 23.45 -29.98
N LEU A 330 -28.13 24.28 -30.52
CA LEU A 330 -27.93 24.97 -31.79
C LEU A 330 -27.09 26.22 -31.55
N ILE A 331 -25.90 26.28 -32.16
CA ILE A 331 -25.04 27.46 -32.15
C ILE A 331 -24.88 28.01 -33.56
N LYS A 332 -24.62 29.31 -33.67
CA LYS A 332 -24.29 29.98 -34.93
C LYS A 332 -22.77 30.09 -35.05
N LEU A 333 -22.18 29.43 -36.05
CA LEU A 333 -20.74 29.49 -36.31
C LEU A 333 -20.35 30.80 -37.03
N PRO A 334 -19.06 31.19 -37.06
CA PRO A 334 -18.58 32.39 -37.78
C PRO A 334 -18.92 32.42 -39.28
N CYS A 335 -19.25 31.27 -39.88
CA CYS A 335 -19.72 31.14 -41.24
C CYS A 335 -21.23 31.34 -41.42
N ASP A 336 -21.90 31.92 -40.43
CA ASP A 336 -23.35 32.17 -40.35
C ASP A 336 -24.27 30.92 -40.39
N HIS A 337 -23.71 29.71 -40.40
CA HIS A 337 -24.47 28.46 -40.35
C HIS A 337 -24.81 28.01 -38.93
N LEU A 338 -26.00 27.44 -38.76
CA LEU A 338 -26.46 26.84 -37.52
C LEU A 338 -26.03 25.38 -37.43
N VAL A 339 -25.32 25.01 -36.37
CA VAL A 339 -24.82 23.65 -36.14
C VAL A 339 -25.22 23.17 -34.75
N GLN A 340 -25.66 21.91 -34.67
CA GLN A 340 -25.90 21.24 -33.39
C GLN A 340 -24.57 20.79 -32.79
N VAL A 341 -24.25 21.29 -31.60
CA VAL A 341 -23.05 20.91 -30.85
C VAL A 341 -23.42 20.29 -29.50
N PRO A 342 -22.67 19.28 -29.02
CA PRO A 342 -22.81 18.78 -27.66
C PRO A 342 -22.59 19.86 -26.59
N CYS A 343 -23.27 19.73 -25.45
CA CYS A 343 -23.14 20.63 -24.30
C CYS A 343 -21.69 20.84 -23.85
N GLN A 344 -20.84 19.83 -24.00
CA GLN A 344 -19.40 19.91 -23.71
C GLN A 344 -18.71 21.00 -24.53
N ILE A 345 -18.98 21.07 -25.84
CA ILE A 345 -18.38 22.06 -26.74
C ILE A 345 -18.94 23.45 -26.45
N ASN A 346 -20.24 23.54 -26.19
CA ASN A 346 -20.92 24.80 -25.89
C ASN A 346 -20.42 25.46 -24.60
N GLN A 347 -20.23 24.67 -23.53
CA GLN A 347 -19.71 25.19 -22.25
C GLN A 347 -18.24 25.61 -22.32
N LEU A 348 -17.41 24.88 -23.08
CA LEU A 348 -16.01 25.22 -23.27
C LEU A 348 -15.79 26.40 -24.22
N LYS A 349 -16.83 26.85 -24.94
CA LYS A 349 -16.78 27.90 -25.97
C LYS A 349 -15.70 27.70 -27.03
N VAL A 350 -15.31 26.45 -27.29
CA VAL A 350 -14.29 26.11 -28.30
C VAL A 350 -14.98 25.86 -29.63
N TYR A 351 -15.46 26.94 -30.26
CA TYR A 351 -16.20 26.85 -31.53
C TYR A 351 -15.28 26.68 -32.74
N ASP A 352 -14.00 27.03 -32.61
CA ASP A 352 -13.00 26.97 -33.69
C ASP A 352 -12.65 25.53 -34.12
N SER A 353 -12.99 24.52 -33.30
CA SER A 353 -12.76 23.11 -33.59
C SER A 353 -13.97 22.39 -34.21
N VAL A 354 -15.09 23.10 -34.40
CA VAL A 354 -16.32 22.52 -34.96
C VAL A 354 -16.37 22.76 -36.46
N ASP A 355 -16.12 21.71 -37.23
CA ASP A 355 -16.26 21.75 -38.68
C ASP A 355 -17.73 21.92 -39.10
N CYS A 356 -18.01 23.01 -39.82
CA CYS A 356 -19.35 23.24 -40.38
C CYS A 356 -19.67 22.20 -41.49
N PRO A 357 -20.76 21.40 -41.35
CA PRO A 357 -21.11 20.36 -42.31
C PRO A 357 -21.88 20.87 -43.55
N THR A 358 -22.24 22.16 -43.61
CA THR A 358 -23.00 22.71 -44.74
C THR A 358 -22.23 22.56 -46.06
N PRO A 359 -22.84 22.10 -47.16
CA PRO A 359 -22.15 21.93 -48.44
C PRO A 359 -21.65 23.28 -49.01
N CYS A 360 -20.42 23.30 -49.53
CA CYS A 360 -19.77 24.52 -50.03
C CYS A 360 -20.27 24.94 -51.41
N ASN A 361 -20.45 24.00 -52.35
CA ASN A 361 -20.98 24.20 -53.71
C ASN A 361 -20.31 25.28 -54.60
N GLN A 362 -19.20 25.89 -54.17
CA GLN A 362 -18.49 26.94 -54.90
C GLN A 362 -17.68 26.38 -56.08
N GLN A 363 -17.54 27.16 -57.15
CA GLN A 363 -16.88 26.71 -58.39
C GLN A 363 -15.35 26.78 -58.27
N LEU A 364 -14.68 25.66 -58.53
CA LEU A 364 -13.22 25.49 -58.43
C LEU A 364 -12.50 25.99 -59.69
N LEU A 365 -11.18 26.27 -59.58
CA LEU A 365 -10.32 26.69 -60.70
C LEU A 365 -10.24 25.67 -61.86
N CYS A 366 -10.58 24.41 -61.61
CA CYS A 366 -10.72 23.37 -62.64
C CYS A 366 -12.09 23.36 -63.33
N GLY A 367 -13.01 24.29 -62.98
CA GLY A 367 -14.35 24.43 -63.55
C GLY A 367 -15.46 23.66 -62.80
N HIS A 368 -15.13 22.76 -61.88
CA HIS A 368 -16.09 21.87 -61.19
C HIS A 368 -16.63 22.45 -59.89
N LYS A 369 -17.82 22.01 -59.43
CA LYS A 369 -18.40 22.41 -58.14
C LYS A 369 -17.70 21.72 -56.97
N CYS A 370 -17.42 22.47 -55.91
CA CYS A 370 -16.80 21.93 -54.70
C CYS A 370 -17.75 20.96 -53.99
N ARG A 371 -17.35 19.68 -53.87
CA ARG A 371 -18.06 18.64 -53.11
C ARG A 371 -17.73 18.66 -51.60
N GLY A 372 -17.01 19.67 -51.14
CA GLY A 372 -16.63 19.82 -49.73
C GLY A 372 -17.73 20.44 -48.88
N THR A 373 -17.53 20.41 -47.56
CA THR A 373 -18.32 21.17 -46.59
C THR A 373 -17.62 22.48 -46.24
N CYS A 374 -18.38 23.47 -45.75
CA CYS A 374 -17.93 24.81 -45.41
C CYS A 374 -16.72 24.80 -44.45
N GLY A 375 -16.74 23.97 -43.39
CA GLY A 375 -15.60 23.82 -42.47
C GLY A 375 -14.36 23.29 -43.18
N SER A 376 -14.54 22.24 -43.99
CA SER A 376 -13.43 21.63 -44.73
C SER A 376 -12.89 22.46 -45.90
N CYS A 377 -13.60 23.54 -46.26
CA CYS A 377 -13.16 24.50 -47.28
C CYS A 377 -12.64 25.81 -46.67
N GLN A 378 -12.42 25.86 -45.35
CA GLN A 378 -12.07 27.07 -44.59
C GLN A 378 -12.92 28.28 -45.01
N HIS A 379 -14.25 28.11 -45.01
CA HIS A 379 -15.19 29.17 -45.40
C HIS A 379 -15.02 29.67 -46.85
N GLY A 380 -14.57 28.80 -47.75
CA GLY A 380 -14.38 29.12 -49.18
C GLY A 380 -12.98 29.63 -49.53
N GLN A 381 -12.05 29.66 -48.57
CA GLN A 381 -10.67 30.07 -48.82
C GLN A 381 -9.80 28.95 -49.39
N LEU A 382 -10.05 27.69 -49.00
CA LEU A 382 -9.20 26.57 -49.37
C LEU A 382 -10.03 25.32 -49.66
N HIS A 383 -10.50 25.19 -50.91
CA HIS A 383 -11.34 24.07 -51.31
C HIS A 383 -10.60 22.73 -51.37
N LYS A 384 -11.35 21.63 -51.17
CA LYS A 384 -10.84 20.27 -51.41
C LYS A 384 -10.45 20.05 -52.87
N GLN A 385 -9.40 19.26 -53.09
CA GLN A 385 -8.92 18.88 -54.40
C GLN A 385 -10.04 18.23 -55.23
N CYS A 386 -10.27 18.76 -56.43
CA CYS A 386 -11.20 18.16 -57.38
C CYS A 386 -10.70 16.78 -57.83
N ARG A 387 -11.57 15.76 -57.74
CA ARG A 387 -11.28 14.38 -58.21
C ARG A 387 -11.87 14.09 -59.60
N GLU A 388 -12.52 15.06 -60.22
CA GLU A 388 -12.99 14.95 -61.60
C GLU A 388 -11.80 15.13 -62.55
N LYS A 389 -11.74 14.31 -63.62
CA LYS A 389 -10.63 14.30 -64.58
C LYS A 389 -10.44 15.70 -65.16
N CYS A 390 -9.22 16.22 -65.06
CA CYS A 390 -8.83 17.57 -65.43
C CYS A 390 -7.51 17.47 -66.19
N ASP A 391 -7.44 18.00 -67.41
CA ASP A 391 -6.30 17.84 -68.33
C ASP A 391 -5.15 18.83 -68.06
N LYS A 392 -4.87 19.15 -66.79
CA LYS A 392 -3.75 20.03 -66.39
C LYS A 392 -2.78 19.29 -65.47
N GLU A 393 -1.57 19.03 -65.96
CA GLU A 393 -0.49 18.38 -65.19
C GLU A 393 0.33 19.39 -64.37
N LEU A 394 0.56 19.08 -63.08
CA LEU A 394 1.57 19.72 -62.23
C LEU A 394 2.20 18.69 -61.28
N ILE A 395 3.53 18.58 -61.30
CA ILE A 395 4.34 17.69 -60.44
C ILE A 395 4.97 18.54 -59.33
N CYS A 396 4.71 18.25 -58.04
CA CYS A 396 5.25 19.04 -56.91
C CYS A 396 5.99 18.19 -55.85
N GLY A 397 7.05 18.77 -55.29
CA GLY A 397 7.99 18.17 -54.33
C GLY A 397 7.64 18.42 -52.85
N HIS A 398 6.61 17.75 -52.35
CA HIS A 398 6.21 17.84 -50.93
C HIS A 398 6.83 16.71 -50.08
N LEU A 399 7.33 17.04 -48.89
CA LEU A 399 7.79 16.08 -47.88
C LEU A 399 6.65 15.74 -46.91
N SER A 400 6.13 14.52 -46.99
CA SER A 400 4.85 14.10 -46.36
C SER A 400 4.78 14.22 -44.83
N ASN A 401 5.92 14.23 -44.14
CA ASN A 401 5.94 14.11 -42.67
C ASN A 401 5.96 15.45 -41.92
N CYS A 402 6.48 16.50 -42.54
CA CYS A 402 6.57 17.83 -41.92
C CYS A 402 5.86 18.91 -42.72
N GLY A 403 5.28 18.57 -43.88
CA GLY A 403 4.49 19.48 -44.72
C GLY A 403 5.31 20.55 -45.46
N HIS A 404 6.62 20.64 -45.23
CA HIS A 404 7.46 21.62 -45.90
C HIS A 404 7.68 21.25 -47.38
N ALA A 405 7.47 22.24 -48.25
CA ALA A 405 7.90 22.21 -49.63
C ALA A 405 9.33 22.79 -49.73
N ILE A 406 10.21 22.05 -50.40
CA ILE A 406 11.61 22.45 -50.65
C ILE A 406 11.78 22.51 -52.16
N GLU A 407 12.52 23.51 -52.65
CA GLU A 407 12.78 23.67 -54.08
C GLU A 407 13.52 22.45 -54.65
N ARG A 408 13.20 22.10 -55.90
CA ARG A 408 13.65 20.88 -56.58
C ARG A 408 15.17 20.69 -56.56
N THR A 409 15.92 21.75 -56.82
CA THR A 409 17.39 21.78 -56.89
C THR A 409 18.05 21.70 -55.51
N GLU A 410 17.47 22.37 -54.50
CA GLU A 410 17.97 22.36 -53.12
C GLU A 410 17.78 20.99 -52.46
N LEU A 411 16.65 20.33 -52.70
CA LEU A 411 16.39 18.99 -52.16
C LEU A 411 17.34 17.95 -52.78
N ASP A 412 17.71 18.13 -54.06
CA ASP A 412 18.65 17.24 -54.75
C ASP A 412 20.07 17.40 -54.20
N GLN A 413 20.54 18.64 -54.00
CA GLN A 413 21.83 18.91 -53.36
C GLN A 413 21.89 18.39 -51.92
N TYR A 414 20.83 18.58 -51.14
CA TYR A 414 20.74 18.08 -49.77
C TYR A 414 20.83 16.54 -49.70
N MET A 415 20.06 15.83 -50.53
CA MET A 415 20.05 14.36 -50.53
C MET A 415 21.36 13.78 -51.06
N ASN A 416 21.98 14.40 -52.06
CA ASN A 416 23.29 13.96 -52.57
C ASN A 416 24.40 14.13 -51.53
N ASN A 417 24.43 15.27 -50.83
CA ASN A 417 25.39 15.49 -49.74
C ASN A 417 25.16 14.54 -48.56
N PHE A 418 23.89 14.23 -48.23
CA PHE A 418 23.56 13.26 -47.19
C PHE A 418 24.03 11.84 -47.53
N MET A 419 23.89 11.42 -48.79
CA MET A 419 24.36 10.10 -49.24
C MET A 419 25.89 10.01 -49.22
N ALA A 420 26.60 11.06 -49.65
CA ALA A 420 28.07 11.11 -49.59
C ALA A 420 28.60 10.94 -48.14
N GLN A 421 27.94 11.58 -47.16
CA GLN A 421 28.31 11.47 -45.74
C GLN A 421 27.94 10.11 -45.10
N GLN A 422 26.92 9.42 -45.63
CA GLN A 422 26.56 8.06 -45.20
C GLN A 422 27.64 7.04 -45.60
N ASP A 423 28.18 7.17 -46.82
CA ASP A 423 29.17 6.24 -47.38
C ASP A 423 30.58 6.45 -46.80
N GLU A 424 31.00 7.69 -46.48
CA GLU A 424 32.31 7.96 -45.87
C GLU A 424 32.47 7.36 -44.47
N HIS A 425 31.38 7.29 -43.69
CA HIS A 425 31.43 6.85 -42.29
C HIS A 425 30.66 5.57 -42.00
N ARG A 426 30.05 4.95 -43.02
CA ARG A 426 29.28 3.69 -42.97
C ARG A 426 28.22 3.66 -41.85
N PHE A 427 27.56 4.79 -41.54
CA PHE A 427 26.52 4.90 -40.49
C PHE A 427 25.10 4.74 -41.05
N ILE A 428 24.22 4.00 -40.35
CA ILE A 428 22.79 3.91 -40.72
C ILE A 428 22.00 5.00 -39.98
N ARG A 429 21.58 6.07 -40.69
CA ARG A 429 20.74 7.16 -40.14
C ARG A 429 19.70 7.61 -41.17
N LEU A 430 18.55 8.09 -40.70
CA LEU A 430 17.50 8.66 -41.56
C LEU A 430 17.77 10.15 -41.82
N PRO A 431 17.53 10.67 -43.05
CA PRO A 431 17.70 12.08 -43.35
C PRO A 431 16.72 12.96 -42.56
N LYS A 432 17.13 14.18 -42.23
CA LYS A 432 16.33 15.14 -41.44
C LYS A 432 15.87 16.30 -42.34
N CYS A 433 14.72 16.88 -42.07
CA CYS A 433 14.26 18.06 -42.80
C CYS A 433 15.23 19.24 -42.54
N PRO A 434 15.78 19.90 -43.56
CA PRO A 434 16.69 21.04 -43.36
C PRO A 434 15.99 22.28 -42.78
N ARG A 435 14.65 22.35 -42.80
CA ARG A 435 13.89 23.47 -42.20
C ARG A 435 13.48 23.24 -40.74
N CYS A 436 13.18 22.00 -40.35
CA CYS A 436 12.63 21.71 -39.01
C CYS A 436 13.29 20.54 -38.28
N ALA A 437 14.34 19.95 -38.83
CA ALA A 437 15.09 18.82 -38.29
C ALA A 437 14.28 17.52 -38.06
N ALA A 438 13.01 17.45 -38.46
CA ALA A 438 12.17 16.26 -38.36
C ALA A 438 12.68 15.13 -39.28
N LYS A 439 12.64 13.88 -38.81
CA LYS A 439 13.09 12.71 -39.60
C LYS A 439 12.18 12.47 -40.82
N ILE A 440 12.80 12.26 -41.97
CA ILE A 440 12.11 12.01 -43.24
C ILE A 440 11.95 10.50 -43.40
N TYR A 441 10.70 10.04 -43.41
CA TYR A 441 10.32 8.62 -43.60
C TYR A 441 9.70 8.40 -44.99
N GLN A 442 9.11 9.44 -45.59
CA GLN A 442 8.46 9.36 -46.90
C GLN A 442 8.75 10.61 -47.73
N CYS A 443 9.21 10.40 -48.96
CA CYS A 443 9.47 11.41 -49.98
C CYS A 443 9.34 10.74 -51.35
N LYS A 444 8.30 11.05 -52.12
CA LYS A 444 7.99 10.34 -53.39
C LYS A 444 9.16 10.31 -54.38
N ARG A 445 9.98 11.37 -54.42
CA ARG A 445 11.14 11.49 -55.33
C ARG A 445 12.31 10.59 -54.94
N TYR A 446 12.59 10.48 -53.64
CA TYR A 446 13.70 9.70 -53.08
C TYR A 446 13.22 8.48 -52.29
N GLN A 447 12.01 8.00 -52.60
CA GLN A 447 11.36 6.92 -51.86
C GLN A 447 12.15 5.62 -51.95
N HIS A 448 12.84 5.39 -53.07
CA HIS A 448 13.71 4.23 -53.26
C HIS A 448 14.89 4.21 -52.26
N ILE A 449 15.54 5.35 -52.01
CA ILE A 449 16.64 5.49 -51.03
C ILE A 449 16.11 5.27 -49.60
N LEU A 450 14.95 5.87 -49.28
CA LEU A 450 14.33 5.72 -47.96
C LEU A 450 13.90 4.27 -47.70
N ASN A 451 13.33 3.59 -48.70
CA ASN A 451 12.96 2.17 -48.60
C ASN A 451 14.20 1.27 -48.39
N HIS A 452 15.33 1.61 -49.02
CA HIS A 452 16.60 0.90 -48.83
C HIS A 452 17.16 1.07 -47.41
N LEU A 453 17.16 2.30 -46.87
CA LEU A 453 17.56 2.59 -45.48
C LEU A 453 16.62 1.90 -44.47
N HIS A 454 15.33 1.84 -44.75
CA HIS A 454 14.36 1.10 -43.94
C HIS A 454 14.62 -0.42 -43.94
N SER A 455 14.96 -1.00 -45.10
CA SER A 455 15.33 -2.42 -45.22
C SER A 455 16.56 -2.79 -44.38
N TRP A 456 17.57 -1.92 -44.31
CA TRP A 456 18.72 -2.11 -43.42
C TRP A 456 18.36 -2.02 -41.94
N ILE A 457 17.49 -1.08 -41.56
CA ILE A 457 17.00 -0.97 -40.17
C ILE A 457 16.16 -2.20 -39.78
N GLU A 458 15.33 -2.72 -40.68
CA GLU A 458 14.53 -3.93 -40.46
C GLU A 458 15.41 -5.19 -40.31
N LYS A 459 16.48 -5.34 -41.11
CA LYS A 459 17.46 -6.45 -40.97
C LYS A 459 18.21 -6.43 -39.64
N VAL A 460 18.51 -5.24 -39.10
CA VAL A 460 19.12 -5.11 -37.76
C VAL A 460 18.11 -5.46 -36.65
N LYS A 461 16.84 -5.12 -36.84
CA LYS A 461 15.76 -5.48 -35.90
C LYS A 461 15.41 -6.98 -35.93
N SER A 462 15.45 -7.62 -37.10
CA SER A 462 15.20 -9.07 -37.22
C SER A 462 16.29 -9.89 -36.52
N ASN A 463 17.56 -9.46 -36.60
CA ASN A 463 18.68 -10.07 -35.87
C ASN A 463 18.63 -9.88 -34.34
N GLN A 464 17.74 -9.02 -33.82
CA GLN A 464 17.46 -8.88 -32.38
C GLN A 464 16.19 -9.62 -31.91
N GLN A 465 15.36 -10.16 -32.81
CA GLN A 465 14.14 -10.88 -32.42
C GLN A 465 14.42 -12.31 -31.96
N ASP A 466 15.45 -12.96 -32.50
CA ASP A 466 15.87 -14.31 -32.06
C ASP A 466 16.54 -14.33 -30.67
N SER A 467 16.99 -13.19 -30.14
CA SER A 467 17.56 -13.09 -28.80
C SER A 467 16.53 -12.85 -27.69
N LYS A 468 15.30 -12.40 -28.00
CA LYS A 468 14.25 -12.16 -26.99
C LYS A 468 13.50 -13.42 -26.54
N ALA A 469 13.29 -14.40 -27.43
CA ALA A 469 12.65 -15.67 -27.08
C ALA A 469 13.60 -16.64 -26.35
N SER A 470 14.91 -16.58 -26.64
CA SER A 470 15.93 -17.40 -25.99
C SER A 470 16.33 -16.87 -24.60
N TYR A 471 16.34 -15.55 -24.38
CA TYR A 471 16.62 -14.95 -23.07
C TYR A 471 15.57 -15.31 -22.01
N GLN A 472 14.28 -15.34 -22.38
CA GLN A 472 13.20 -15.73 -21.46
C GLN A 472 13.25 -17.22 -21.06
N LYS A 473 13.86 -18.08 -21.89
CA LYS A 473 14.04 -19.50 -21.59
C LYS A 473 15.32 -19.78 -20.81
N GLN A 474 16.40 -19.03 -21.06
CA GLN A 474 17.65 -19.14 -20.30
C GLN A 474 17.60 -18.44 -18.93
N GLN A 475 16.81 -17.39 -18.74
CA GLN A 475 16.64 -16.75 -17.42
C GLN A 475 15.79 -17.57 -16.44
N LYS A 476 14.89 -18.46 -16.93
CA LYS A 476 14.20 -19.47 -16.10
C LYS A 476 15.14 -20.52 -15.49
N LEU A 477 16.38 -20.63 -15.96
CA LEU A 477 17.39 -21.55 -15.39
C LEU A 477 18.33 -20.87 -14.38
N ILE A 478 18.35 -19.54 -14.30
CA ILE A 478 19.19 -18.80 -13.34
C ILE A 478 18.58 -18.82 -11.93
N ILE A 479 17.25 -18.97 -11.81
CA ILE A 479 16.53 -19.09 -10.53
C ILE A 479 16.80 -20.46 -9.85
N ARG A 480 17.35 -21.45 -10.57
CA ARG A 480 17.56 -22.83 -10.08
C ARG A 480 18.95 -23.16 -9.54
N ARG A 481 19.88 -22.21 -9.39
CA ARG A 481 21.20 -22.51 -8.82
C ARG A 481 21.39 -21.87 -7.44
N ASN A 482 21.16 -22.70 -6.42
CA ASN A 482 21.70 -22.64 -5.05
C ASN A 482 21.60 -21.29 -4.33
N PHE A 483 20.40 -20.91 -3.87
CA PHE A 483 20.33 -20.14 -2.63
C PHE A 483 20.48 -21.11 -1.46
N TYR A 484 21.63 -21.06 -0.80
CA TYR A 484 21.92 -21.84 0.39
C TYR A 484 21.12 -21.23 1.55
N VAL A 485 19.83 -21.59 1.64
CA VAL A 485 18.91 -21.43 2.78
C VAL A 485 19.39 -20.40 3.82
N SER A 486 19.18 -19.10 3.60
CA SER A 486 19.40 -18.13 4.68
C SER A 486 18.25 -18.15 5.68
N SER A 487 18.64 -18.18 6.95
CA SER A 487 17.81 -18.35 8.14
C SER A 487 16.99 -17.11 8.53
N SER A 488 16.81 -16.13 7.63
CA SER A 488 16.06 -14.90 7.91
C SER A 488 14.62 -14.99 7.37
N GLU A 489 13.63 -14.84 8.26
CA GLU A 489 12.19 -14.79 7.96
C GLU A 489 11.86 -13.78 6.84
N SER A 490 12.57 -12.64 6.84
CA SER A 490 12.33 -11.51 5.95
C SER A 490 12.77 -11.81 4.51
N VAL A 491 13.91 -12.47 4.32
CA VAL A 491 14.41 -12.88 2.99
C VAL A 491 13.53 -13.98 2.39
N ARG A 492 13.05 -14.92 3.22
CA ARG A 492 12.08 -15.95 2.79
C ARG A 492 10.77 -15.36 2.28
N THR A 493 10.33 -14.25 2.86
CA THR A 493 9.10 -13.57 2.46
C THR A 493 9.25 -12.92 1.08
N ILE A 494 10.41 -12.31 0.80
CA ILE A 494 10.73 -11.76 -0.52
C ILE A 494 10.84 -12.89 -1.56
N ILE A 495 11.56 -13.97 -1.26
CA ILE A 495 11.70 -15.12 -2.17
C ILE A 495 10.34 -15.76 -2.48
N LYS A 496 9.46 -15.94 -1.47
CA LYS A 496 8.08 -16.41 -1.70
C LYS A 496 7.30 -15.47 -2.63
N SER A 497 7.47 -14.16 -2.46
CA SER A 497 6.82 -13.16 -3.31
C SER A 497 7.34 -13.21 -4.75
N LEU A 498 8.64 -13.42 -4.94
CA LEU A 498 9.27 -13.59 -6.26
C LEU A 498 8.79 -14.87 -6.94
N ASN A 499 8.69 -16.00 -6.22
CA ASN A 499 8.20 -17.27 -6.75
C ASN A 499 6.73 -17.18 -7.21
N ILE A 500 5.89 -16.41 -6.49
CA ILE A 500 4.48 -16.18 -6.88
C ILE A 500 4.38 -15.33 -8.16
N MET A 501 5.36 -14.45 -8.41
CA MET A 501 5.40 -13.64 -9.64
C MET A 501 5.89 -14.44 -10.85
N GLU A 502 6.73 -15.45 -10.64
CA GLU A 502 7.23 -16.35 -11.70
C GLU A 502 6.10 -17.16 -12.37
N GLU A 503 5.01 -17.45 -11.65
CA GLU A 503 3.85 -18.20 -12.17
C GLU A 503 2.93 -17.36 -13.07
N LYS A 504 3.15 -16.05 -13.19
CA LYS A 504 2.33 -15.12 -13.99
C LYS A 504 3.12 -14.57 -15.19
N SER A 505 2.43 -14.20 -16.26
CA SER A 505 3.03 -13.48 -17.38
C SER A 505 3.45 -12.09 -16.93
N MET A 506 4.76 -11.85 -16.82
CA MET A 506 5.31 -10.59 -16.28
C MET A 506 5.47 -9.53 -17.36
N ASN A 507 5.23 -8.27 -17.00
CA ASN A 507 5.56 -7.10 -17.83
C ASN A 507 7.04 -6.69 -17.69
N GLU A 508 7.52 -5.76 -18.52
CA GLU A 508 8.94 -5.35 -18.58
C GLU A 508 9.43 -4.70 -17.27
N ASP A 509 8.58 -3.95 -16.57
CA ASP A 509 8.90 -3.33 -15.28
C ASP A 509 8.98 -4.38 -14.15
N GLU A 510 8.06 -5.35 -14.12
CA GLU A 510 8.07 -6.48 -13.18
C GLU A 510 9.32 -7.35 -13.37
N LEU A 511 9.74 -7.57 -14.61
CA LEU A 511 10.95 -8.33 -14.93
C LEU A 511 12.21 -7.60 -14.43
N ASN A 512 12.26 -6.28 -14.62
CA ASN A 512 13.33 -5.41 -14.11
C ASN A 512 13.38 -5.40 -12.57
N TYR A 513 12.22 -5.35 -11.90
CA TYR A 513 12.13 -5.46 -10.45
C TYR A 513 12.67 -6.80 -9.93
N VAL A 514 12.27 -7.91 -10.55
CA VAL A 514 12.74 -9.25 -10.16
C VAL A 514 14.24 -9.39 -10.39
N GLU A 515 14.75 -8.93 -11.53
CA GLU A 515 16.19 -8.99 -11.85
C GLU A 515 17.02 -8.21 -10.84
N ASN A 516 16.65 -6.96 -10.55
CA ASN A 516 17.36 -6.13 -9.58
C ASN A 516 17.27 -6.68 -8.15
N THR A 517 16.11 -7.21 -7.76
CA THR A 517 15.93 -7.82 -6.43
C THR A 517 16.80 -9.06 -6.28
N LEU A 518 16.91 -9.90 -7.32
CA LEU A 518 17.78 -11.08 -7.30
C LEU A 518 19.26 -10.72 -7.20
N VAL A 519 19.71 -9.66 -7.88
CA VAL A 519 21.09 -9.15 -7.78
C VAL A 519 21.39 -8.70 -6.34
N LEU A 520 20.49 -7.94 -5.73
CA LEU A 520 20.64 -7.49 -4.34
C LEU A 520 20.63 -8.65 -3.33
N LEU A 521 19.77 -9.65 -3.54
CA LEU A 521 19.73 -10.85 -2.70
C LEU A 521 21.03 -11.67 -2.77
N ARG A 522 21.69 -11.73 -3.94
CA ARG A 522 23.01 -12.39 -4.08
C ARG A 522 24.13 -11.69 -3.31
N GLU A 523 24.05 -10.37 -3.15
CA GLU A 523 25.01 -9.61 -2.35
C GLU A 523 24.72 -9.73 -0.84
N LEU A 524 23.45 -9.85 -0.45
CA LEU A 524 23.01 -9.95 0.94
C LEU A 524 23.24 -11.33 1.58
N ASP A 525 23.01 -12.41 0.83
CA ASP A 525 23.03 -13.79 1.36
C ASP A 525 24.40 -14.18 1.95
N PRO A 526 25.55 -13.90 1.29
CA PRO A 526 26.87 -14.13 1.87
C PRO A 526 27.13 -13.34 3.14
N LEU A 527 26.58 -12.12 3.26
CA LEU A 527 26.76 -11.27 4.44
C LEU A 527 25.99 -11.81 5.65
N LEU A 528 24.76 -12.29 5.42
CA LEU A 528 23.97 -12.94 6.45
C LEU A 528 24.63 -14.23 6.95
N LEU A 529 25.15 -15.05 6.03
CA LEU A 529 25.87 -16.27 6.39
C LEU A 529 27.17 -15.96 7.15
N PHE A 530 27.91 -14.94 6.69
CA PHE A 530 29.12 -14.49 7.33
C PHE A 530 28.85 -13.89 8.72
N ALA A 531 27.82 -13.07 8.88
CA ALA A 531 27.41 -12.52 10.18
C ALA A 531 27.06 -13.62 11.18
N LYS A 532 26.31 -14.63 10.72
CA LYS A 532 25.93 -15.77 11.53
C LYS A 532 27.17 -16.57 11.96
N ASN A 533 28.07 -16.89 11.03
CA ASN A 533 29.21 -17.76 11.30
C ASN A 533 30.36 -17.07 12.06
N ALA A 534 30.63 -15.80 11.76
CA ALA A 534 31.78 -15.07 12.30
C ALA A 534 31.56 -14.51 13.72
N PHE A 535 30.30 -14.28 14.11
CA PHE A 535 29.94 -13.68 15.41
C PHE A 535 29.14 -14.61 16.34
N MET A 536 29.27 -15.94 16.16
CA MET A 536 28.63 -16.97 16.99
C MET A 536 28.73 -16.68 18.50
N HIS A 537 27.57 -16.41 19.12
CA HIS A 537 27.25 -16.34 20.56
C HIS A 537 28.06 -15.45 21.52
N LYS A 538 29.19 -14.83 21.14
CA LYS A 538 30.03 -14.04 22.07
C LYS A 538 29.99 -12.51 21.88
N ASP A 539 29.64 -12.00 20.70
CA ASP A 539 29.58 -10.56 20.40
C ASP A 539 28.14 -10.11 20.10
N GLN A 540 27.27 -10.17 21.12
CA GLN A 540 25.83 -9.97 20.98
C GLN A 540 25.46 -8.58 20.44
N GLU A 541 26.23 -7.54 20.80
CA GLU A 541 26.00 -6.14 20.39
C GLU A 541 26.25 -5.92 18.89
N VAL A 542 27.36 -6.43 18.36
CA VAL A 542 27.71 -6.33 16.93
C VAL A 542 26.68 -7.07 16.08
N ASN A 543 26.28 -8.27 16.52
CA ASN A 543 25.28 -9.07 15.82
C ASN A 543 23.90 -8.40 15.83
N GLN A 544 23.48 -7.79 16.94
CA GLN A 544 22.24 -7.01 17.00
C GLN A 544 22.26 -5.81 16.02
N LYS A 545 23.37 -5.07 15.97
CA LYS A 545 23.53 -3.89 15.10
C LYS A 545 23.55 -4.26 13.62
N VAL A 546 24.26 -5.32 13.24
CA VAL A 546 24.30 -5.84 11.86
C VAL A 546 22.91 -6.34 11.43
N ASN A 547 22.22 -7.11 12.28
CA ASN A 547 20.86 -7.58 11.97
C ASN A 547 19.85 -6.43 11.85
N TYR A 548 19.99 -5.37 12.66
CA TYR A 548 19.16 -4.17 12.56
C TYR A 548 19.36 -3.46 11.21
N TRP A 549 20.62 -3.20 10.81
CA TRP A 549 20.91 -2.55 9.53
C TRP A 549 20.48 -3.38 8.32
N ILE A 550 20.72 -4.70 8.34
CA ILE A 550 20.22 -5.59 7.29
C ILE A 550 18.68 -5.61 7.25
N GLY A 551 18.03 -5.58 8.42
CA GLY A 551 16.57 -5.46 8.52
C GLY A 551 16.02 -4.20 7.85
N LEU A 552 16.70 -3.06 7.97
CA LEU A 552 16.33 -1.82 7.29
C LEU A 552 16.45 -1.96 5.76
N VAL A 553 17.55 -2.53 5.25
CA VAL A 553 17.73 -2.76 3.81
C VAL A 553 16.66 -3.71 3.25
N VAL A 554 16.37 -4.80 3.95
CA VAL A 554 15.35 -5.77 3.54
C VAL A 554 13.94 -5.16 3.59
N SER A 555 13.65 -4.36 4.60
CA SER A 555 12.38 -3.62 4.69
C SER A 555 12.22 -2.62 3.55
N PHE A 556 13.30 -1.94 3.16
CA PHE A 556 13.30 -1.03 2.01
C PHE A 556 13.04 -1.79 0.71
N MET A 557 13.74 -2.92 0.48
CA MET A 557 13.52 -3.77 -0.69
C MET A 557 12.08 -4.33 -0.78
N GLY A 558 11.46 -4.65 0.36
CA GLY A 558 10.07 -5.13 0.42
C GLY A 558 9.00 -4.06 0.19
N ALA A 559 9.34 -2.77 0.34
CA ALA A 559 8.40 -1.66 0.19
C ALA A 559 8.15 -1.25 -1.27
N TYR A 560 9.14 -1.44 -2.14
CA TYR A 560 9.02 -1.12 -3.58
C TYR A 560 8.63 -2.38 -4.36
N LYS A 561 7.58 -2.29 -5.18
CA LYS A 561 7.00 -3.46 -5.87
C LYS A 561 7.06 -3.42 -7.41
N TYR A 562 7.52 -2.32 -8.00
CA TYR A 562 7.37 -2.12 -9.45
C TYR A 562 8.66 -1.73 -10.17
N ARG A 563 9.50 -0.84 -9.61
CA ARG A 563 10.77 -0.45 -10.23
C ARG A 563 11.69 0.23 -9.22
N TYR A 564 13.00 -0.06 -9.28
CA TYR A 564 14.00 0.75 -8.61
C TYR A 564 14.55 1.78 -9.58
N THR A 565 14.73 3.01 -9.11
CA THR A 565 15.53 4.00 -9.85
C THR A 565 17.02 3.65 -9.77
N PRO A 566 17.85 4.04 -10.75
CA PRO A 566 19.30 3.84 -10.68
C PRO A 566 19.92 4.41 -9.40
N GLN A 567 19.40 5.56 -8.93
CA GLN A 567 19.82 6.18 -7.68
C GLN A 567 19.53 5.27 -6.47
N GLN A 568 18.30 4.75 -6.34
CA GLN A 568 17.93 3.85 -5.24
C GLN A 568 18.77 2.57 -5.22
N LEU A 569 19.08 2.01 -6.39
CA LEU A 569 19.96 0.83 -6.48
C LEU A 569 21.38 1.15 -6.01
N ASN A 570 21.88 2.33 -6.35
CA ASN A 570 23.19 2.79 -5.93
C ASN A 570 23.24 3.04 -4.41
N ASP A 571 22.21 3.66 -3.85
CA ASP A 571 22.10 3.93 -2.41
C ASP A 571 22.06 2.61 -1.61
N ILE A 572 21.32 1.60 -2.07
CA ILE A 572 21.30 0.27 -1.43
C ILE A 572 22.68 -0.38 -1.47
N LYS A 573 23.38 -0.33 -2.61
CA LYS A 573 24.72 -0.92 -2.75
C LYS A 573 25.72 -0.26 -1.80
N GLN A 574 25.69 1.07 -1.72
CA GLN A 574 26.51 1.85 -0.80
C GLN A 574 26.28 1.47 0.67
N GLU A 575 25.02 1.23 1.05
CA GLU A 575 24.65 0.78 2.39
C GLU A 575 25.12 -0.65 2.69
N LEU A 576 25.08 -1.55 1.70
CA LEU A 576 25.65 -2.89 1.82
C LEU A 576 27.17 -2.86 2.01
N ASP A 577 27.87 -1.96 1.31
CA ASP A 577 29.31 -1.78 1.47
C ASP A 577 29.67 -1.20 2.84
N ARG A 578 28.84 -0.32 3.41
CA ARG A 578 29.01 0.15 4.80
C ARG A 578 28.90 -1.01 5.80
N ILE A 579 27.91 -1.89 5.63
CA ILE A 579 27.72 -3.07 6.48
C ILE A 579 28.93 -4.01 6.36
N LYS A 580 29.41 -4.27 5.13
CA LYS A 580 30.63 -5.06 4.88
C LYS A 580 31.83 -4.47 5.62
N GLY A 581 32.06 -3.17 5.48
CA GLY A 581 33.17 -2.46 6.13
C GLY A 581 33.10 -2.55 7.66
N PHE A 582 31.92 -2.35 8.23
CA PHE A 582 31.70 -2.49 9.67
C PHE A 582 32.05 -3.90 10.17
N MET A 583 31.60 -4.94 9.46
CA MET A 583 31.89 -6.33 9.82
C MET A 583 33.39 -6.65 9.74
N TYR A 584 34.08 -6.20 8.69
CA TYR A 584 35.52 -6.43 8.54
C TYR A 584 36.34 -5.72 9.62
N LEU A 585 35.96 -4.50 9.99
CA LEU A 585 36.61 -3.75 11.07
C LEU A 585 36.48 -4.49 12.41
N HIS A 586 35.28 -4.97 12.74
CA HIS A 586 35.06 -5.72 13.98
C HIS A 586 35.80 -7.06 14.02
N LEU A 587 35.96 -7.73 12.88
CA LEU A 587 36.78 -8.94 12.79
C LEU A 587 38.26 -8.67 12.99
N LEU A 588 38.77 -7.58 12.40
CA LEU A 588 40.16 -7.17 12.61
C LEU A 588 40.42 -6.87 14.10
N MET A 589 39.52 -6.13 14.75
CA MET A 589 39.63 -5.83 16.19
C MET A 589 39.61 -7.11 17.04
N LYS A 590 38.79 -8.10 16.66
CA LYS A 590 38.73 -9.39 17.35
C LYS A 590 40.01 -10.20 17.19
N GLU A 591 40.57 -10.26 15.99
CA GLU A 591 41.85 -10.91 15.73
C GLU A 591 43.00 -10.23 16.49
N MET A 592 43.00 -8.90 16.59
CA MET A 592 43.95 -8.16 17.41
C MET A 592 43.86 -8.55 18.88
N GLN A 593 42.64 -8.67 19.43
CA GLN A 593 42.42 -9.12 20.81
C GLN A 593 42.87 -10.57 21.02
N LEU A 594 42.56 -11.47 20.08
CA LEU A 594 42.95 -12.89 20.18
C LEU A 594 44.47 -13.08 20.13
N LYS A 595 45.17 -12.25 19.36
CA LYS A 595 46.63 -12.30 19.21
C LYS A 595 47.37 -11.40 20.20
N SER A 596 46.64 -10.71 21.10
CA SER A 596 47.19 -9.72 22.04
C SER A 596 48.09 -8.68 21.36
N ILE A 597 47.69 -8.21 20.18
CA ILE A 597 48.44 -7.19 19.42
C ILE A 597 47.99 -5.82 19.90
N GLU A 598 48.90 -5.07 20.52
CA GLU A 598 48.67 -3.68 20.89
C GLU A 598 48.99 -2.75 19.69
N PRO A 599 48.02 -1.99 19.18
CA PRO A 599 48.25 -1.08 18.07
C PRO A 599 49.11 0.12 18.49
N ASP A 600 50.06 0.51 17.63
CA ASP A 600 50.78 1.77 17.79
C ASP A 600 49.84 2.98 17.60
N ILE A 601 50.32 4.17 17.96
CA ILE A 601 49.54 5.43 17.91
C ILE A 601 48.95 5.67 16.51
N ASP A 602 49.67 5.27 15.46
CA ASP A 602 49.28 5.45 14.08
C ASP A 602 48.19 4.43 13.65
N CYS A 603 48.33 3.16 14.04
CA CYS A 603 47.29 2.14 13.89
C CYS A 603 46.01 2.53 14.65
N GLN A 604 46.15 3.13 15.83
CA GLN A 604 45.02 3.60 16.63
C GLN A 604 44.27 4.76 15.95
N LYS A 605 44.99 5.68 15.28
CA LYS A 605 44.37 6.74 14.46
C LYS A 605 43.59 6.15 13.29
N MET A 606 44.20 5.21 12.56
CA MET A 606 43.54 4.52 11.44
C MET A 606 42.29 3.74 11.87
N LEU A 607 42.34 3.05 13.02
CA LEU A 607 41.18 2.36 13.59
C LEU A 607 40.03 3.32 13.93
N ASN A 608 40.34 4.48 14.50
CA ASN A 608 39.35 5.49 14.82
C ASN A 608 38.73 6.09 13.54
N GLU A 609 39.54 6.35 12.52
CA GLU A 609 39.06 6.83 11.21
C GLU A 609 38.09 5.81 10.56
N LEU A 610 38.45 4.53 10.53
CA LEU A 610 37.57 3.46 10.03
C LEU A 610 36.27 3.33 10.83
N LYS A 611 36.31 3.51 12.16
CA LYS A 611 35.09 3.53 13.01
C LYS A 611 34.20 4.71 12.65
N THR A 612 34.77 5.89 12.48
CA THR A 612 33.97 7.07 12.10
C THR A 612 33.32 6.91 10.72
N LEU A 613 34.05 6.37 9.74
CA LEU A 613 33.52 6.14 8.38
C LEU A 613 32.37 5.13 8.36
N THR A 614 32.45 4.06 9.16
CA THR A 614 31.44 2.98 9.18
C THR A 614 30.24 3.28 10.08
N THR A 615 30.31 4.30 10.95
CA THR A 615 29.24 4.67 11.89
C THR A 615 28.67 6.07 11.70
N LYS A 616 29.11 6.80 10.67
CA LYS A 616 28.59 8.13 10.35
C LYS A 616 27.10 8.11 10.00
N TYR A 617 26.40 9.19 10.35
CA TYR A 617 24.98 9.40 10.05
C TYR A 617 24.72 9.94 8.63
N SER A 618 25.77 10.34 7.89
CA SER A 618 25.68 10.79 6.50
C SER A 618 25.77 9.64 5.51
N SER A 619 25.36 9.88 4.26
CA SER A 619 25.41 8.90 3.17
C SER A 619 26.82 8.32 3.00
N PHE A 620 26.92 6.99 2.88
CA PHE A 620 28.17 6.30 2.60
C PHE A 620 28.44 6.34 1.09
N THR A 621 29.36 7.18 0.65
CA THR A 621 29.63 7.38 -0.79
C THR A 621 30.61 6.35 -1.33
N THR A 622 30.71 6.26 -2.66
CA THR A 622 31.73 5.45 -3.33
C THR A 622 33.15 5.84 -2.91
N ASN A 623 33.39 7.14 -2.68
CA ASN A 623 34.67 7.65 -2.17
C ASN A 623 34.95 7.18 -0.74
N ASP A 624 33.94 7.12 0.14
CA ASP A 624 34.11 6.58 1.49
C ASP A 624 34.47 5.09 1.47
N CYS A 625 33.91 4.33 0.51
CA CYS A 625 34.24 2.93 0.28
C CYS A 625 35.72 2.76 -0.11
N GLU A 626 36.20 3.57 -1.06
CA GLU A 626 37.60 3.56 -1.49
C GLU A 626 38.56 3.92 -0.35
N ILE A 627 38.23 4.98 0.41
CA ILE A 627 39.00 5.41 1.59
C ILE A 627 39.05 4.29 2.62
N PHE A 628 37.90 3.65 2.91
CA PHE A 628 37.82 2.54 3.86
C PHE A 628 38.77 1.41 3.47
N TYR A 629 38.70 0.91 2.24
CA TYR A 629 39.56 -0.21 1.81
C TYR A 629 41.04 0.15 1.76
N LYS A 630 41.37 1.41 1.42
CA LYS A 630 42.77 1.87 1.44
C LYS A 630 43.35 1.85 2.86
N ILE A 631 42.64 2.42 3.83
CA ILE A 631 43.07 2.46 5.23
C ILE A 631 43.07 1.05 5.82
N PHE A 632 42.02 0.26 5.55
CA PHE A 632 41.88 -1.10 6.06
C PHE A 632 43.01 -2.02 5.58
N ASN A 633 43.34 -2.00 4.28
CA ASN A 633 44.43 -2.82 3.74
C ASN A 633 45.79 -2.42 4.32
N HIS A 634 46.05 -1.12 4.44
CA HIS A 634 47.30 -0.62 5.05
C HIS A 634 47.42 -1.06 6.52
N LEU A 635 46.32 -1.03 7.27
CA LEU A 635 46.27 -1.47 8.66
C LEU A 635 46.51 -2.98 8.80
N VAL A 636 45.90 -3.79 7.92
CA VAL A 636 46.08 -5.25 7.89
C VAL A 636 47.53 -5.64 7.57
N GLU A 637 48.17 -4.93 6.62
CA GLU A 637 49.59 -5.12 6.28
C GLU A 637 50.49 -4.76 7.47
N LYS A 638 50.23 -3.63 8.12
CA LYS A 638 51.04 -3.14 9.25
C LYS A 638 50.93 -4.04 10.49
N LEU A 639 49.75 -4.61 10.76
CA LEU A 639 49.50 -5.50 11.90
C LEU A 639 49.86 -6.97 11.62
N ASN A 640 50.19 -7.33 10.38
CA ASN A 640 50.50 -8.70 9.95
C ASN A 640 49.42 -9.74 10.36
N ILE A 641 48.14 -9.35 10.28
CA ILE A 641 47.02 -10.22 10.64
C ILE A 641 46.44 -10.85 9.36
N PRO A 642 46.46 -12.19 9.21
CA PRO A 642 45.79 -12.86 8.12
C PRO A 642 44.28 -12.88 8.40
N VAL A 643 43.58 -11.83 7.99
CA VAL A 643 42.11 -11.83 8.09
C VAL A 643 41.57 -12.81 7.05
N LEU A 644 41.18 -14.00 7.52
CA LEU A 644 40.57 -15.08 6.74
C LEU A 644 39.46 -14.54 5.83
N GLY A 645 39.68 -14.60 4.51
CA GLY A 645 38.63 -14.42 3.49
C GLY A 645 38.52 -13.05 2.80
N VAL A 646 39.29 -12.02 3.20
CA VAL A 646 39.11 -10.66 2.66
C VAL A 646 39.85 -10.43 1.33
N ARG A 647 40.97 -11.13 1.07
CA ARG A 647 41.71 -10.98 -0.19
C ARG A 647 40.95 -11.42 -1.46
N ARG A 648 39.96 -12.33 -1.33
CA ARG A 648 39.14 -12.80 -2.48
C ARG A 648 37.88 -11.96 -2.73
N SER A 649 37.32 -11.31 -1.72
CA SER A 649 36.08 -10.52 -1.83
C SER A 649 36.32 -9.11 -2.37
N ILE A 650 37.50 -8.52 -2.14
CA ILE A 650 37.91 -7.22 -2.71
C ILE A 650 38.13 -7.31 -4.24
N GLN A 651 38.39 -8.49 -4.80
CA GLN A 651 38.49 -8.68 -6.25
C GLN A 651 37.12 -8.74 -6.94
N MET A 652 36.02 -9.04 -6.23
CA MET A 652 34.68 -9.14 -6.82
C MET A 652 33.92 -7.81 -6.85
N SER A 653 34.39 -6.76 -6.15
CA SER A 653 33.81 -5.41 -6.21
C SER A 653 34.43 -4.50 -7.27
N ARG A 654 35.28 -5.02 -8.16
CA ARG A 654 35.66 -4.36 -9.44
C ARG A 654 34.71 -4.65 -10.60
N SER A 655 33.52 -5.16 -10.30
CA SER A 655 32.46 -5.46 -11.28
C SER A 655 31.24 -4.58 -11.08
N THR A 656 31.41 -3.30 -10.74
CA THR A 656 30.32 -2.33 -10.78
C THR A 656 30.21 -1.72 -12.18
N THR A 657 29.06 -1.98 -12.80
CA THR A 657 28.34 -1.03 -13.65
C THR A 657 29.03 -0.56 -14.94
N THR A 658 28.77 -1.27 -16.04
CA THR A 658 28.33 -0.61 -17.28
C THR A 658 26.85 -0.90 -17.48
N ILE A 659 26.00 -0.22 -16.70
CA ILE A 659 24.58 -0.06 -17.01
C ILE A 659 24.30 1.43 -16.92
N ASP A 660 24.86 2.19 -17.87
CA ASP A 660 24.22 3.29 -18.58
C ASP A 660 25.26 4.09 -19.37
N SER A 661 25.48 3.67 -20.63
CA SER A 661 25.97 4.51 -21.73
C SER A 661 25.98 3.70 -23.03
N ARG A 662 24.82 3.20 -23.46
CA ARG A 662 24.69 2.61 -24.79
C ARG A 662 24.10 3.63 -25.77
N GLN A 663 24.93 4.54 -26.27
CA GLN A 663 24.70 5.08 -27.62
C GLN A 663 25.29 4.07 -28.62
N GLU A 664 24.50 3.05 -28.94
CA GLU A 664 24.82 2.07 -29.98
C GLU A 664 24.69 2.76 -31.35
N ASN A 665 25.81 3.06 -32.01
CA ASN A 665 25.80 3.49 -33.41
C ASN A 665 25.85 2.24 -34.32
N TRP A 666 25.02 2.20 -35.36
CA TRP A 666 24.90 1.08 -36.28
C TRP A 666 25.74 1.31 -37.55
N PHE A 667 26.53 0.30 -37.91
CA PHE A 667 27.44 0.29 -39.05
C PHE A 667 27.10 -0.81 -40.06
N TYR A 668 27.49 -0.65 -41.33
CA TYR A 668 27.44 -1.71 -42.35
C TYR A 668 28.80 -1.88 -43.05
N CYS A 669 29.12 -3.07 -43.56
CA CYS A 669 30.34 -3.31 -44.33
C CYS A 669 30.06 -3.43 -45.84
N VAL A 670 31.13 -3.39 -46.66
CA VAL A 670 31.08 -3.53 -48.14
C VAL A 670 30.41 -4.82 -48.62
N ASN A 671 30.42 -5.87 -47.81
CA ASN A 671 29.75 -7.15 -48.10
C ASN A 671 28.31 -7.22 -47.57
N GLY A 672 27.74 -6.11 -47.08
CA GLY A 672 26.33 -6.00 -46.69
C GLY A 672 25.99 -6.46 -45.28
N HIS A 673 26.98 -6.71 -44.41
CA HIS A 673 26.76 -7.09 -43.01
C HIS A 673 26.62 -5.87 -42.10
N THR A 674 25.62 -5.88 -41.20
CA THR A 674 25.33 -4.78 -40.27
C THR A 674 25.74 -5.14 -38.83
N TYR A 675 26.42 -4.24 -38.12
CA TYR A 675 26.93 -4.47 -36.75
C TYR A 675 26.95 -3.20 -35.88
N VAL A 676 27.15 -3.35 -34.57
CA VAL A 676 27.14 -2.25 -33.58
C VAL A 676 28.56 -1.94 -33.10
N GLY A 677 28.99 -0.68 -33.20
CA GLY A 677 30.31 -0.22 -32.75
C GLY A 677 30.27 0.55 -31.43
N LYS A 678 31.34 0.49 -30.64
CA LYS A 678 31.56 1.30 -29.43
C LYS A 678 32.43 2.52 -29.77
N ASP A 679 32.08 3.70 -29.24
CA ASP A 679 32.89 4.93 -29.25
C ASP A 679 33.33 5.47 -30.63
N GLN A 680 32.34 5.81 -31.47
CA GLN A 680 32.47 6.60 -32.72
C GLN A 680 33.50 6.14 -33.78
N LYS A 681 34.19 5.00 -33.62
CA LYS A 681 35.11 4.44 -34.64
C LYS A 681 34.62 3.10 -35.18
N PRO A 682 34.77 2.82 -36.49
CA PRO A 682 34.44 1.52 -37.05
C PRO A 682 35.40 0.47 -36.49
N ILE A 683 34.86 -0.50 -35.76
CA ILE A 683 35.57 -1.73 -35.42
C ILE A 683 35.44 -2.67 -36.62
N SER A 684 36.46 -3.48 -36.90
CA SER A 684 36.46 -4.48 -37.97
C SER A 684 35.20 -5.36 -37.93
N CYS A 685 34.62 -5.63 -39.11
CA CYS A 685 33.37 -6.37 -39.22
C CYS A 685 33.52 -7.77 -38.58
N PRO A 686 32.77 -8.10 -37.52
CA PRO A 686 32.97 -9.33 -36.75
C PRO A 686 32.66 -10.61 -37.55
N GLN A 687 31.98 -10.50 -38.69
CA GLN A 687 31.70 -11.62 -39.60
C GLN A 687 32.71 -11.77 -40.74
N CYS A 688 33.52 -10.73 -41.04
CA CYS A 688 34.41 -10.75 -42.21
C CYS A 688 35.90 -10.71 -41.87
N GLN A 689 36.29 -10.29 -40.65
CA GLN A 689 37.69 -10.13 -40.22
C GLN A 689 38.62 -9.38 -41.22
N HIS A 690 38.09 -8.53 -42.10
CA HIS A 690 38.89 -7.64 -42.94
C HIS A 690 39.02 -6.26 -42.30
N ASN A 691 40.26 -5.78 -42.22
CA ASN A 691 40.58 -4.38 -41.96
C ASN A 691 40.55 -3.64 -43.30
N GLU A 692 39.49 -2.84 -43.52
CA GLU A 692 39.46 -1.51 -44.18
C GLU A 692 38.02 -1.01 -44.40
#